data_AF-A0AAP6E9Y5-F1
#
_entry.id   AF-A0AAP6E9Y5-F1
#
_cell.length_a   1.000
_cell.length_b   1.000
_cell.length_c   1.000
_cell.angle_alpha   90.00
_cell.angle_beta   90.00
_cell.angle_gamma   90.00
#
_symmetry.space_group_name_H-M   'P 1'
#
loop_
_entity.id
_entity.type
_entity.pdbx_description
1 polymer ?
#
loop_
_entity_poly.entity_id
_entity_poly.type
_entity_poly.pdbx_seq_one_letter_code
_entity_poly.pdbx_strand_id
1 'polypeptide(L)'
;MKRKIFWICAVALGMSAFPSFMTQATPATQPLINAEPAVAAQAEQNPQVGQVMPGVQGADAPVVAQNGPSRDVKLTFAQIAPPPGSMVLRGINPNGSIEFGMRSDEVVTKAMLNLEYTPSPSLLPVQSQLKVYLNDELMGVLPVTKEQLGKKTLAQMPINPLFITDFNRVRLEFVGHYQDVCENPASTTLWLDVGRSSGLDLTYQTLNVKNDLSHFPVPFFDPRDNRTNTLPMVFAGAPDVGLQQASAIVASWFGSRSGWRGQNFPVLYNQLPDRNAIVFATNDKRPDFLRDHPAVKAPVIEMINHPQNPYVKLLVVFGRDDKDLLQAAKGIAQGNILFRGESVVVNEVKPLLPRKPYDAPNWVRTDRPVTFGELKTYEEQLQSSGLEPAAINVSLNLPPDLYLMRSTGIDMDINYRYTMPPVKDSSRMDISLNNQFLQSFNLSSKQEANRLLLRIPVLQGLLDGKTDVSIPALKLGATNQLRFDFEYMNPMPGGSVDNCITFQPVQNHVVIGDDSTIDFSKYYHFIPMPDLRAFANAGFPFSRMADLSQTITVMPKAPNEAQMETLLNTVGFIGAQTGFPAINLTVTDDGSTIQGKDADIMIVGGIPDKLKDDKQIDLLVQATESWVKTPMRQTPFPGIVPDESDRAAETQSTLTSSGAMAAVIGFQSPYNDQRSVIALLADSPRGYEMLNDAVNDSGKRATMFGSVAVIRESGINSLRVGDVYYVGHLPWFERLWYALANHPILLAVLAAISVVLLAWVLWRLLRIISRRRLNPDNE
;
A
#
# COMPACT_ATOMS: atom_id res chain seq x y z
N MET A 1 29.59 18.78 -46.08
CA MET A 1 31.02 18.40 -45.95
C MET A 1 31.13 17.29 -44.92
N LYS A 2 31.15 16.02 -45.36
CA LYS A 2 32.29 15.07 -45.26
C LYS A 2 32.87 14.98 -43.84
N ARG A 3 32.55 13.89 -43.09
CA ARG A 3 33.41 12.68 -42.84
C ARG A 3 34.54 13.01 -41.83
N LYS A 4 34.92 12.24 -40.80
CA LYS A 4 35.02 10.79 -40.53
C LYS A 4 35.68 10.68 -39.11
N ILE A 5 35.25 9.81 -38.17
CA ILE A 5 35.70 8.42 -37.91
C ILE A 5 37.00 8.25 -37.07
N PHE A 6 36.87 7.46 -35.99
CA PHE A 6 37.83 6.55 -35.26
C PHE A 6 38.80 7.14 -34.22
N TRP A 7 38.89 6.65 -32.96
CA TRP A 7 39.20 5.32 -32.33
C TRP A 7 40.70 5.07 -32.06
N ILE A 8 40.97 4.60 -30.82
CA ILE A 8 42.08 3.73 -30.33
C ILE A 8 43.35 4.34 -29.69
N CYS A 9 43.54 3.92 -28.42
CA CYS A 9 44.71 3.46 -27.64
C CYS A 9 46.12 4.05 -27.86
N ALA A 10 46.84 4.32 -26.76
CA ALA A 10 47.74 3.36 -26.09
C ALA A 10 48.75 4.02 -25.13
N VAL A 11 49.09 3.25 -24.10
CA VAL A 11 50.10 3.37 -23.04
C VAL A 11 51.55 3.52 -23.58
N ALA A 12 52.42 4.31 -22.92
CA ALA A 12 53.77 3.91 -22.47
C ALA A 12 54.66 5.07 -21.92
N LEU A 13 55.10 4.88 -20.66
CA LEU A 13 56.46 4.99 -20.07
C LEU A 13 57.49 6.07 -20.49
N GLY A 14 58.13 6.67 -19.47
CA GLY A 14 59.49 7.25 -19.48
C GLY A 14 59.70 8.20 -18.27
N MET A 15 60.25 7.75 -17.13
CA MET A 15 61.67 7.66 -16.72
C MET A 15 62.46 8.99 -16.63
N SER A 16 63.30 9.05 -15.57
CA SER A 16 64.35 10.04 -15.20
C SER A 16 63.88 11.24 -14.33
N ALA A 17 64.57 11.71 -13.29
CA ALA A 17 65.79 11.31 -12.58
C ALA A 17 65.80 11.98 -11.19
N PHE A 18 66.42 11.32 -10.20
CA PHE A 18 66.86 11.92 -8.93
C PHE A 18 68.10 12.81 -9.15
N PRO A 19 68.44 13.69 -8.18
CA PRO A 19 69.60 13.34 -7.37
C PRO A 19 69.43 13.58 -5.86
N SER A 20 70.27 12.80 -5.17
CA SER A 20 70.47 12.64 -3.74
C SER A 20 71.37 13.73 -3.14
N PHE A 21 71.24 13.97 -1.84
CA PHE A 21 72.40 14.18 -0.97
C PHE A 21 72.20 13.44 0.36
N MET A 22 73.12 12.51 0.61
CA MET A 22 73.38 11.83 1.88
C MET A 22 74.28 12.69 2.77
N THR A 23 74.19 12.51 4.09
CA THR A 23 75.27 12.01 5.00
C THR A 23 74.73 12.02 6.44
N GLN A 24 74.50 10.86 7.06
CA GLN A 24 75.39 10.08 7.96
C GLN A 24 75.61 10.73 9.34
N ALA A 25 75.74 10.04 10.47
CA ALA A 25 75.33 8.70 10.96
C ALA A 25 75.78 8.61 12.44
N THR A 26 74.87 8.13 13.32
CA THR A 26 75.06 7.15 14.43
C THR A 26 76.05 7.40 15.59
N PRO A 27 76.06 6.54 16.65
CA PRO A 27 74.97 6.12 17.55
C PRO A 27 75.41 6.14 19.05
N ALA A 28 74.56 5.70 20.00
CA ALA A 28 74.84 4.57 20.92
C ALA A 28 74.06 4.57 22.27
N THR A 29 73.52 3.39 22.58
CA THR A 29 73.33 2.68 23.88
C THR A 29 72.34 3.15 24.96
N GLN A 30 71.48 2.17 25.35
CA GLN A 30 70.75 2.06 26.62
C GLN A 30 71.68 1.64 27.78
N PRO A 31 71.21 1.72 29.05
CA PRO A 31 70.98 0.47 29.77
C PRO A 31 69.73 0.44 30.69
N LEU A 32 69.58 -0.70 31.36
CA LEU A 32 68.46 -1.37 32.03
C LEU A 32 68.30 -1.10 33.56
N ILE A 33 67.06 -1.30 34.03
CA ILE A 33 66.57 -1.86 35.34
C ILE A 33 66.88 -1.12 36.67
N ASN A 34 65.83 -0.73 37.44
CA ASN A 34 65.52 -1.26 38.79
C ASN A 34 64.18 -0.74 39.40
N ALA A 35 63.65 -1.49 40.36
CA ALA A 35 62.30 -1.44 40.95
C ALA A 35 62.18 -0.71 42.32
N GLU A 36 60.96 -0.18 42.58
CA GLU A 36 60.22 0.03 43.87
C GLU A 36 60.83 0.83 45.07
N PRO A 37 60.06 1.28 46.09
CA PRO A 37 58.65 1.77 46.18
C PRO A 37 58.45 3.05 47.05
N ALA A 38 57.23 3.62 47.01
CA ALA A 38 56.53 4.47 48.02
C ALA A 38 57.11 5.82 48.52
N VAL A 39 56.27 6.87 48.55
CA VAL A 39 55.84 7.62 49.77
C VAL A 39 54.79 8.67 49.37
N ALA A 40 53.72 8.73 50.17
CA ALA A 40 52.59 9.63 50.06
C ALA A 40 52.96 11.10 50.36
N ALA A 41 52.31 12.03 49.64
CA ALA A 41 52.07 13.38 50.11
C ALA A 41 50.63 13.75 49.75
N GLN A 42 49.76 13.76 50.77
CA GLN A 42 48.47 14.43 50.73
C GLN A 42 48.70 15.93 50.72
N ALA A 43 48.12 16.63 49.74
CA ALA A 43 47.88 18.05 49.80
C ALA A 43 46.46 18.32 49.24
N GLU A 44 45.57 18.54 50.22
CA GLU A 44 44.40 19.43 50.23
C GLU A 44 43.54 19.60 48.97
N GLN A 45 42.27 19.26 49.19
CA GLN A 45 41.11 19.47 48.35
C GLN A 45 40.95 20.94 47.93
N ASN A 46 40.87 21.15 46.62
CA ASN A 46 40.06 22.21 46.04
C ASN A 46 38.87 21.51 45.35
N PRO A 47 37.60 21.89 45.59
CA PRO A 47 36.46 21.23 44.96
C PRO A 47 36.44 21.57 43.47
N GLN A 48 36.94 20.67 42.63
CA GLN A 48 36.72 20.77 41.19
C GLN A 48 35.23 20.51 40.91
N VAL A 49 34.57 21.59 40.50
CA VAL A 49 33.29 21.57 39.82
C VAL A 49 33.43 20.71 38.56
N GLY A 50 32.65 19.62 38.50
CA GLY A 50 32.23 18.95 37.27
C GLY A 50 33.34 18.42 36.35
N GLN A 51 34.03 17.36 36.74
CA GLN A 51 34.64 16.47 35.74
C GLN A 51 33.53 15.59 35.14
N VAL A 52 33.22 15.81 33.87
CA VAL A 52 32.39 14.88 33.08
C VAL A 52 33.19 13.60 32.94
N MET A 53 32.80 12.55 33.67
CA MET A 53 33.39 11.23 33.50
C MET A 53 33.02 10.73 32.09
N PRO A 54 33.95 10.09 31.35
CA PRO A 54 33.59 9.39 30.12
C PRO A 54 32.49 8.38 30.42
N GLY A 55 31.39 8.42 29.66
CA GLY A 55 30.29 7.47 29.81
C GLY A 55 30.84 6.05 29.76
N VAL A 56 30.52 5.25 30.79
CA VAL A 56 30.92 3.84 30.86
C VAL A 56 30.27 3.10 29.69
N GLN A 57 31.07 2.49 28.81
CA GLN A 57 30.55 1.63 27.75
C GLN A 57 29.72 0.50 28.38
N GLY A 58 28.40 0.55 28.19
CA GLY A 58 27.46 -0.47 28.67
C GLY A 58 26.63 -0.10 29.90
N ALA A 59 26.72 1.11 30.45
CA ALA A 59 25.85 1.56 31.55
C ALA A 59 24.37 1.70 31.18
N ASP A 60 24.07 1.71 29.88
CA ASP A 60 22.76 1.99 29.30
C ASP A 60 22.26 0.86 28.37
N ALA A 61 22.74 -0.38 28.53
CA ALA A 61 22.17 -1.50 27.77
C ALA A 61 20.91 -2.03 28.48
N PRO A 62 19.77 -2.23 27.78
CA PRO A 62 18.59 -2.83 28.39
C PRO A 62 18.95 -4.20 28.99
N VAL A 63 18.33 -4.57 30.12
CA VAL A 63 18.56 -5.86 30.79
C VAL A 63 18.14 -6.97 29.83
N VAL A 64 19.11 -7.54 29.11
CA VAL A 64 18.92 -8.64 28.17
C VAL A 64 18.59 -9.89 28.98
N ALA A 65 17.43 -10.50 28.71
CA ALA A 65 17.14 -11.83 29.26
C ALA A 65 18.17 -12.80 28.70
N GLN A 66 18.97 -13.46 29.55
CA GLN A 66 20.17 -14.19 29.10
C GLN A 66 19.93 -15.38 28.14
N ASN A 67 18.68 -15.74 27.78
CA ASN A 67 18.36 -16.84 26.87
C ASN A 67 17.08 -16.62 26.02
N GLY A 68 16.66 -15.38 25.77
CA GLY A 68 15.52 -15.10 24.88
C GLY A 68 15.89 -15.27 23.41
N PRO A 69 15.00 -15.82 22.55
CA PRO A 69 15.22 -15.87 21.11
C PRO A 69 15.58 -14.49 20.57
N SER A 70 16.68 -14.41 19.82
CA SER A 70 17.14 -13.18 19.21
C SER A 70 17.27 -13.34 17.70
N ARG A 71 17.02 -12.25 16.96
CA ARG A 71 17.21 -12.20 15.51
C ARG A 71 17.90 -10.92 15.10
N ASP A 72 18.87 -11.04 14.21
CA ASP A 72 19.51 -9.90 13.56
C ASP A 72 18.72 -9.49 12.33
N VAL A 73 18.51 -8.19 12.18
CA VAL A 73 17.71 -7.59 11.11
C VAL A 73 18.47 -6.41 10.56
N LYS A 74 18.62 -6.40 9.23
CA LYS A 74 19.18 -5.28 8.50
C LYS A 74 18.08 -4.51 7.79
N LEU A 75 17.82 -3.29 8.23
CA LEU A 75 16.88 -2.37 7.60
C LEU A 75 17.65 -1.44 6.66
N THR A 76 17.57 -1.69 5.36
CA THR A 76 18.27 -0.86 4.36
C THR A 76 17.48 0.39 4.03
N PHE A 77 18.15 1.50 3.73
CA PHE A 77 17.48 2.75 3.33
C PHE A 77 16.66 2.58 2.06
N ALA A 78 17.06 1.66 1.16
CA ALA A 78 16.25 1.27 0.01
C ALA A 78 14.84 0.75 0.39
N GLN A 79 14.66 0.21 1.61
CA GLN A 79 13.39 -0.31 2.11
C GLN A 79 12.64 0.68 3.01
N ILE A 80 13.35 1.44 3.85
CA ILE A 80 12.73 2.27 4.91
C ILE A 80 12.77 3.77 4.65
N ALA A 81 13.58 4.25 3.69
CA ALA A 81 13.59 5.65 3.32
C ALA A 81 12.59 5.92 2.17
N PRO A 82 12.04 7.14 2.07
CA PRO A 82 11.17 7.51 0.95
C PRO A 82 11.82 7.18 -0.41
N PRO A 83 11.06 6.67 -1.40
CA PRO A 83 11.59 6.41 -2.74
C PRO A 83 12.29 7.66 -3.29
N PRO A 84 13.54 7.57 -3.79
CA PRO A 84 14.23 6.37 -4.30
C PRO A 84 15.15 5.64 -3.28
N GLY A 85 15.02 5.90 -1.98
CA GLY A 85 15.84 5.27 -0.93
C GLY A 85 17.20 5.92 -0.72
N SER A 86 17.51 6.99 -1.45
CA SER A 86 18.65 7.88 -1.25
C SER A 86 18.14 9.29 -1.00
N MET A 87 18.88 10.10 -0.25
CA MET A 87 18.47 11.46 0.09
C MET A 87 19.63 12.43 -0.13
N VAL A 88 19.33 13.57 -0.73
CA VAL A 88 20.29 14.65 -0.93
C VAL A 88 19.93 15.75 0.07
N LEU A 89 20.77 15.91 1.08
CA LEU A 89 20.65 16.96 2.08
C LEU A 89 21.29 18.23 1.50
N ARG A 90 20.60 19.36 1.58
CA ARG A 90 21.04 20.66 1.04
C ARG A 90 20.99 21.74 2.11
N GLY A 91 21.63 22.89 1.90
CA GLY A 91 21.56 23.99 2.87
C GLY A 91 20.12 24.48 3.16
N ILE A 92 19.26 24.53 2.14
CA ILE A 92 17.83 24.90 2.27
C ILE A 92 16.91 23.76 2.74
N ASN A 93 17.35 22.51 2.60
CA ASN A 93 16.65 21.32 3.09
C ASN A 93 17.67 20.37 3.73
N PRO A 94 18.13 20.72 4.96
CA PRO A 94 19.24 20.00 5.59
C PRO A 94 18.80 18.68 6.22
N ASN A 95 17.49 18.45 6.34
CA ASN A 95 16.94 17.33 7.07
C ASN A 95 16.55 16.20 6.12
N GLY A 96 17.00 14.99 6.46
CA GLY A 96 16.46 13.75 5.92
C GLY A 96 16.02 12.88 7.09
N SER A 97 14.94 12.12 6.92
CA SER A 97 14.52 11.18 7.96
C SER A 97 14.14 9.83 7.40
N ILE A 98 14.41 8.81 8.20
CA ILE A 98 13.92 7.45 8.01
C ILE A 98 13.10 7.04 9.23
N GLU A 99 12.14 6.16 9.01
CA GLU A 99 11.22 5.73 10.05
C GLU A 99 11.17 4.21 10.10
N PHE A 100 11.11 3.65 11.31
CA PHE A 100 10.92 2.22 11.51
C PHE A 100 10.09 1.94 12.76
N GLY A 101 9.20 0.97 12.65
CA GLY A 101 8.41 0.48 13.78
C GLY A 101 9.08 -0.69 14.49
N MET A 102 8.70 -0.89 15.75
CA MET A 102 9.04 -2.06 16.55
C MET A 102 7.76 -2.78 16.96
N ARG A 103 7.81 -4.10 17.04
CA ARG A 103 6.70 -4.88 17.60
C ARG A 103 6.69 -4.79 19.11
N SER A 104 5.48 -4.81 19.69
CA SER A 104 5.27 -4.73 21.14
C SER A 104 5.77 -5.95 21.91
N ASP A 105 5.97 -7.08 21.23
CA ASP A 105 6.49 -8.34 21.77
C ASP A 105 8.00 -8.53 21.53
N GLU A 106 8.69 -7.49 21.06
CA GLU A 106 10.14 -7.49 20.83
C GLU A 106 10.80 -6.27 21.48
N VAL A 107 12.09 -6.39 21.80
CA VAL A 107 12.93 -5.27 22.22
C VAL A 107 14.23 -5.26 21.44
N VAL A 108 14.75 -4.08 21.09
CA VAL A 108 16.06 -3.95 20.48
C VAL A 108 17.13 -4.00 21.55
N THR A 109 18.10 -4.90 21.39
CA THR A 109 19.23 -5.06 22.32
C THR A 109 20.52 -4.44 21.79
N LYS A 110 20.65 -4.32 20.46
CA LYS A 110 21.78 -3.67 19.77
C LYS A 110 21.27 -2.94 18.53
N ALA A 111 21.81 -1.77 18.27
CA ALA A 111 21.52 -0.99 17.07
C ALA A 111 22.79 -0.32 16.53
N MET A 112 23.02 -0.45 15.23
CA MET A 112 24.17 0.13 14.54
C MET A 112 23.71 0.78 13.23
N LEU A 113 23.95 2.08 13.10
CA LEU A 113 23.67 2.82 11.87
C LEU A 113 24.90 2.76 10.96
N ASN A 114 24.74 2.18 9.77
CA ASN A 114 25.74 2.16 8.72
C ASN A 114 25.35 3.18 7.65
N LEU A 115 26.16 4.21 7.45
CA LEU A 115 25.94 5.26 6.46
C LEU A 115 26.95 5.15 5.32
N GLU A 116 26.47 5.15 4.09
CA GLU A 116 27.25 5.52 2.90
C GLU A 116 26.84 6.93 2.49
N TYR A 117 27.78 7.88 2.50
CA TYR A 117 27.49 9.25 2.09
C TYR A 117 28.64 9.87 1.29
N THR A 118 28.31 10.87 0.47
CA THR A 118 29.27 11.64 -0.34
C THR A 118 29.08 13.13 -0.04
N PRO A 119 30.04 13.78 0.64
CA PRO A 119 30.01 15.22 0.84
C PRO A 119 30.46 15.98 -0.42
N SER A 120 29.91 17.18 -0.63
CA SER A 120 30.34 18.06 -1.72
C SER A 120 31.84 18.40 -1.66
N PRO A 121 32.56 18.44 -2.80
CA PRO A 121 33.97 18.84 -2.85
C PRO A 121 34.26 20.25 -2.32
N SER A 122 33.25 21.11 -2.27
CA SER A 122 33.37 22.52 -1.89
C SER A 122 33.13 22.77 -0.40
N LEU A 123 32.87 21.73 0.40
CA LEU A 123 32.64 21.90 1.84
C LEU A 123 33.95 22.19 2.57
N LEU A 124 33.85 23.00 3.62
CA LEU A 124 34.91 23.23 4.58
C LEU A 124 35.00 22.05 5.55
N PRO A 125 36.15 21.33 5.59
CA PRO A 125 36.35 20.23 6.53
C PRO A 125 36.23 20.69 7.99
N VAL A 126 35.83 19.77 8.87
CA VAL A 126 35.63 19.96 10.33
C VAL A 126 34.46 20.89 10.68
N GLN A 127 34.26 22.00 9.96
CA GLN A 127 33.10 22.87 10.14
C GLN A 127 31.81 22.22 9.61
N SER A 128 31.90 21.56 8.45
CA SER A 128 30.78 20.82 7.89
C SER A 128 30.60 19.49 8.61
N GLN A 129 29.37 19.19 9.02
CA GLN A 129 29.04 18.00 9.82
C GLN A 129 27.67 17.43 9.48
N LEU A 130 27.51 16.13 9.72
CA LEU A 130 26.24 15.43 9.67
C LEU A 130 25.85 15.02 11.09
N LYS A 131 24.76 15.57 11.62
CA LYS A 131 24.20 15.16 12.91
C LYS A 131 23.20 14.04 12.71
N VAL A 132 23.19 13.09 13.64
CA VAL A 132 22.27 11.95 13.64
C VAL A 132 21.45 12.00 14.92
N TYR A 133 20.14 12.07 14.78
CA TYR A 133 19.18 12.01 15.88
C TYR A 133 18.34 10.75 15.80
N LEU A 134 17.97 10.19 16.95
CA LEU A 134 16.93 9.17 17.09
C LEU A 134 15.86 9.74 18.01
N ASN A 135 14.62 9.85 17.53
CA ASN A 135 13.50 10.38 18.31
C ASN A 135 13.83 11.72 18.99
N ASP A 136 14.41 12.63 18.21
CA ASP A 136 14.89 13.96 18.61
C ASP A 136 16.07 14.01 19.59
N GLU A 137 16.60 12.85 20.01
CA GLU A 137 17.81 12.75 20.82
C GLU A 137 19.05 12.62 19.94
N LEU A 138 20.09 13.43 20.21
CA LEU A 138 21.32 13.45 19.42
C LEU A 138 22.16 12.20 19.72
N MET A 139 22.26 11.29 18.75
CA MET A 139 23.07 10.07 18.88
C MET A 139 24.55 10.32 18.62
N GLY A 140 24.86 11.23 17.69
CA GLY A 140 26.24 11.56 17.36
C GLY A 140 26.37 12.56 16.22
N VAL A 141 27.61 13.00 16.00
CA VAL A 141 27.97 13.98 14.97
C VAL A 141 29.14 13.44 14.16
N LEU A 142 29.01 13.45 12.83
CA LEU A 142 30.02 13.00 11.89
C LEU A 142 30.64 14.23 11.18
N PRO A 143 31.85 14.66 11.56
CA PRO A 143 32.53 15.75 10.87
C PRO A 143 32.99 15.31 9.49
N VAL A 144 32.89 16.20 8.50
CA VAL A 144 33.41 15.99 7.14
C VAL A 144 34.93 16.23 7.14
N THR A 145 35.73 15.27 6.69
CA THR A 145 37.19 15.44 6.58
C THR A 145 37.62 15.76 5.14
N LYS A 146 38.85 16.29 4.99
CA LYS A 146 39.39 16.70 3.69
C LYS A 146 39.49 15.54 2.70
N GLU A 147 39.76 14.33 3.18
CA GLU A 147 39.94 13.13 2.36
C GLU A 147 38.62 12.60 1.77
N GLN A 148 37.49 12.94 2.43
CA GLN A 148 36.14 12.50 2.10
C GLN A 148 35.47 13.36 1.01
N LEU A 149 35.93 14.61 0.84
CA LEU A 149 35.36 15.57 -0.11
C LEU A 149 35.25 15.00 -1.53
N GLY A 150 34.03 14.94 -2.07
CA GLY A 150 33.74 14.40 -3.39
C GLY A 150 33.87 12.89 -3.53
N LYS A 151 34.09 12.15 -2.44
CA LYS A 151 34.27 10.69 -2.44
C LYS A 151 33.22 9.99 -1.60
N LYS A 152 32.87 8.78 -2.02
CA LYS A 152 32.03 7.87 -1.23
C LYS A 152 32.74 7.52 0.07
N THR A 153 32.05 7.76 1.18
CA THR A 153 32.54 7.56 2.54
C THR A 153 31.59 6.63 3.28
N LEU A 154 32.14 5.74 4.11
CA LEU A 154 31.38 4.86 4.99
C LEU A 154 31.59 5.29 6.44
N ALA A 155 30.52 5.34 7.21
CA ALA A 155 30.55 5.58 8.65
C ALA A 155 29.66 4.57 9.38
N GLN A 156 30.09 4.16 10.57
CA GLN A 156 29.31 3.35 11.49
C GLN A 156 29.11 4.14 12.77
N MET A 157 27.86 4.20 13.24
CA MET A 157 27.50 4.89 14.46
C MET A 157 26.64 3.97 15.34
N PRO A 158 27.09 3.64 16.57
CA PRO A 158 26.25 2.91 17.50
C PRO A 158 25.06 3.78 17.88
N ILE A 159 23.86 3.19 17.86
CA ILE A 159 22.64 3.84 18.28
C ILE A 159 22.25 3.25 19.63
N ASN A 160 22.00 4.10 20.62
CA ASN A 160 21.63 3.62 21.94
C ASN A 160 20.20 3.04 21.89
N PRO A 161 20.02 1.73 22.16
CA PRO A 161 18.72 1.08 22.05
C PRO A 161 17.68 1.56 23.08
N LEU A 162 18.08 2.24 24.18
CA LEU A 162 17.12 2.76 25.16
C LEU A 162 16.21 3.87 24.61
N PHE A 163 16.66 4.58 23.59
CA PHE A 163 15.85 5.62 22.92
C PHE A 163 14.94 5.03 21.84
N ILE A 164 15.02 3.72 21.58
CA ILE A 164 14.13 3.04 20.64
C ILE A 164 12.80 2.79 21.35
N THR A 165 11.75 3.36 20.79
CA THR A 165 10.37 3.22 21.23
C THR A 165 9.57 2.39 20.21
N ASP A 166 8.25 2.41 20.32
CA ASP A 166 7.31 1.77 19.40
C ASP A 166 7.46 2.24 17.95
N PHE A 167 7.65 3.55 17.76
CA PHE A 167 7.83 4.19 16.45
C PHE A 167 9.06 5.08 16.51
N ASN A 168 9.98 4.87 15.58
CA ASN A 168 11.29 5.47 15.64
C ASN A 168 11.58 6.27 14.39
N ARG A 169 12.07 7.50 14.58
CA ARG A 169 12.54 8.37 13.52
C ARG A 169 14.02 8.63 13.68
N VAL A 170 14.82 8.19 12.71
CA VAL A 170 16.22 8.61 12.61
C VAL A 170 16.28 9.82 11.70
N ARG A 171 16.66 10.97 12.25
CA ARG A 171 16.80 12.23 11.52
C ARG A 171 18.28 12.53 11.29
N LEU A 172 18.63 12.70 10.03
CA LEU A 172 19.93 13.18 9.56
C LEU A 172 19.81 14.68 9.31
N GLU A 173 20.66 15.48 9.95
CA GLU A 173 20.68 16.94 9.80
C GLU A 173 22.06 17.36 9.28
N PHE A 174 22.09 17.85 8.06
CA PHE A 174 23.29 18.37 7.41
C PHE A 174 23.54 19.83 7.82
N VAL A 175 24.70 20.08 8.41
CA VAL A 175 25.21 21.42 8.66
C VAL A 175 26.42 21.62 7.75
N GLY A 176 26.22 22.30 6.64
CA GLY A 176 27.23 22.50 5.61
C GLY A 176 27.75 23.93 5.58
N HIS A 177 29.06 24.07 5.45
CA HIS A 177 29.75 25.34 5.23
C HIS A 177 30.66 25.21 4.01
N TYR A 178 30.69 26.18 3.11
CA TYR A 178 31.55 26.24 1.92
C TYR A 178 32.48 27.47 1.90
N GLN A 179 32.25 28.44 2.79
CA GLN A 179 33.10 29.62 2.95
C GLN A 179 32.97 30.16 4.38
N ASP A 180 34.03 30.76 4.93
CA ASP A 180 34.03 31.15 6.35
C ASP A 180 33.07 32.31 6.68
N VAL A 181 32.66 33.12 5.69
CA VAL A 181 31.81 34.31 5.90
C VAL A 181 30.81 34.47 4.74
N CYS A 182 29.61 35.00 5.03
CA CYS A 182 28.58 35.40 4.05
C CYS A 182 28.00 34.28 3.18
N GLU A 183 27.79 33.10 3.74
CA GLU A 183 27.26 31.94 3.02
C GLU A 183 25.85 32.17 2.48
N ASN A 184 25.61 31.71 1.26
CA ASN A 184 24.27 31.55 0.75
C ASN A 184 23.77 30.12 1.04
N PRO A 185 22.74 29.93 1.91
CA PRO A 185 22.21 28.60 2.23
C PRO A 185 21.60 27.90 1.00
N ALA A 186 21.19 28.64 -0.03
CA ALA A 186 20.70 28.10 -1.31
C ALA A 186 21.81 27.77 -2.31
N SER A 187 23.09 27.89 -1.93
CA SER A 187 24.19 27.55 -2.83
C SER A 187 24.10 26.09 -3.29
N THR A 188 24.23 25.86 -4.60
CA THR A 188 24.24 24.52 -5.18
C THR A 188 25.47 23.70 -4.78
N THR A 189 26.47 24.33 -4.15
CA THR A 189 27.66 23.68 -3.59
C THR A 189 27.41 23.03 -2.22
N LEU A 190 26.34 23.42 -1.51
CA LEU A 190 25.97 22.88 -0.20
C LEU A 190 25.10 21.63 -0.37
N TRP A 191 25.75 20.48 -0.50
CA TRP A 191 25.06 19.20 -0.57
C TRP A 191 25.85 18.06 0.10
N LEU A 192 25.09 17.10 0.63
CA LEU A 192 25.56 15.81 1.11
C LEU A 192 24.59 14.73 0.62
N ASP A 193 25.09 13.79 -0.18
CA ASP A 193 24.30 12.69 -0.74
C ASP A 193 24.43 11.46 0.17
N VAL A 194 23.32 11.00 0.73
CA VAL A 194 23.25 9.76 1.52
C VAL A 194 22.73 8.64 0.61
N GLY A 195 23.59 7.65 0.39
CA GLY A 195 23.37 6.54 -0.51
C GLY A 195 22.38 5.50 0.04
N ARG A 196 21.68 4.84 -0.88
CA ARG A 196 20.70 3.78 -0.60
C ARG A 196 21.26 2.50 0.03
N SER A 197 22.58 2.32 -0.01
CA SER A 197 23.31 1.22 0.64
C SER A 197 23.44 1.40 2.15
N SER A 198 23.12 2.60 2.66
CA SER A 198 22.99 2.86 4.09
C SER A 198 21.91 1.97 4.71
N GLY A 199 22.01 1.70 6.01
CA GLY A 199 21.06 0.86 6.72
C GLY A 199 21.29 0.81 8.22
N LEU A 200 20.30 0.29 8.92
CA LEU A 200 20.31 0.07 10.37
C LEU A 200 20.38 -1.43 10.64
N ASP A 201 21.44 -1.87 11.30
CA ASP A 201 21.58 -3.24 11.78
C ASP A 201 21.05 -3.29 13.22
N LEU A 202 20.01 -4.09 13.44
CA LEU A 202 19.29 -4.22 14.71
C LEU A 202 19.32 -5.68 15.18
N THR A 203 19.54 -5.89 16.47
CA THR A 203 19.33 -7.20 17.12
C THR A 203 18.08 -7.12 17.97
N TYR A 204 17.02 -7.78 17.53
CA TYR A 204 15.77 -7.92 18.27
C TYR A 204 15.83 -9.11 19.20
N GLN A 205 15.24 -8.98 20.39
CA GLN A 205 14.99 -10.06 21.33
C GLN A 205 13.48 -10.18 21.57
N THR A 206 12.94 -11.39 21.39
CA THR A 206 11.52 -11.66 21.66
C THR A 206 11.25 -11.73 23.15
N LEU A 207 10.15 -11.11 23.59
CA LEU A 207 9.71 -11.09 24.97
C LEU A 207 8.76 -12.25 25.26
N ASN A 208 8.92 -12.88 26.43
CA ASN A 208 7.91 -13.81 26.94
C ASN A 208 6.75 -13.01 27.53
N VAL A 209 5.81 -12.59 26.67
CA VAL A 209 4.63 -11.83 27.08
C VAL A 209 3.70 -12.70 27.92
N LYS A 210 2.95 -12.12 28.86
CA LYS A 210 1.94 -12.86 29.63
C LYS A 210 0.74 -13.18 28.74
N ASN A 211 -0.02 -14.22 29.11
CA ASN A 211 -1.28 -14.51 28.46
C ASN A 211 -2.33 -13.49 28.96
N ASP A 212 -2.52 -12.43 28.19
CA ASP A 212 -3.51 -11.39 28.50
C ASP A 212 -4.11 -10.84 27.21
N LEU A 213 -5.42 -11.04 27.06
CA LEU A 213 -6.19 -10.57 25.92
C LEU A 213 -6.41 -9.05 25.96
N SER A 214 -6.09 -8.33 27.04
CA SER A 214 -6.20 -6.86 27.09
C SER A 214 -5.38 -6.13 26.03
N HIS A 215 -4.33 -6.77 25.52
CA HIS A 215 -3.47 -6.24 24.45
C HIS A 215 -3.84 -6.78 23.06
N PHE A 216 -4.90 -7.60 22.95
CA PHE A 216 -5.38 -8.14 21.68
C PHE A 216 -5.63 -7.01 20.67
N PRO A 217 -5.11 -7.09 19.43
CA PRO A 217 -4.60 -8.29 18.75
C PRO A 217 -3.12 -8.67 18.92
N VAL A 218 -2.34 -7.96 19.73
CA VAL A 218 -0.93 -8.34 19.99
C VAL A 218 -0.90 -9.65 20.78
N PRO A 219 -0.05 -10.64 20.43
CA PRO A 219 1.04 -10.61 19.43
C PRO A 219 0.68 -11.16 18.03
N PHE A 220 -0.60 -11.48 17.78
CA PHE A 220 -1.07 -12.04 16.51
C PHE A 220 -1.07 -11.03 15.36
N PHE A 221 -1.34 -9.75 15.67
CA PHE A 221 -1.18 -8.64 14.74
C PHE A 221 -0.72 -7.41 15.52
N ASP A 222 0.34 -6.75 15.02
CA ASP A 222 0.82 -5.48 15.56
C ASP A 222 0.75 -4.41 14.46
N PRO A 223 -0.01 -3.32 14.64
CA PRO A 223 -0.12 -2.25 13.64
C PRO A 223 1.22 -1.54 13.35
N ARG A 224 2.23 -1.73 14.20
CA ARG A 224 3.58 -1.14 14.07
C ARG A 224 4.52 -2.00 13.21
N ASP A 225 4.17 -3.26 12.94
CA ASP A 225 4.95 -4.12 12.05
C ASP A 225 4.57 -3.85 10.59
N ASN A 226 5.53 -3.44 9.76
CA ASN A 226 5.28 -3.14 8.34
C ASN A 226 5.40 -4.35 7.41
N ARG A 227 5.67 -5.54 7.95
CA ARG A 227 5.76 -6.78 7.17
C ARG A 227 4.37 -7.35 6.89
N THR A 228 4.30 -8.25 5.91
CA THR A 228 3.12 -9.07 5.63
C THR A 228 2.72 -9.88 6.86
N ASN A 229 1.45 -9.79 7.23
CA ASN A 229 0.92 -10.52 8.38
C ASN A 229 0.78 -12.01 8.04
N THR A 230 1.70 -12.85 8.55
CA THR A 230 1.64 -14.31 8.36
C THR A 230 1.18 -14.99 9.63
N LEU A 231 -0.07 -15.45 9.65
CA LEU A 231 -0.75 -15.95 10.85
C LEU A 231 -1.35 -17.34 10.57
N PRO A 232 -0.70 -18.44 11.00
CA PRO A 232 -1.22 -19.77 10.79
C PRO A 232 -2.58 -20.00 11.47
N MET A 233 -3.45 -20.74 10.79
CA MET A 233 -4.80 -21.09 11.21
C MET A 233 -4.87 -22.61 11.35
N VAL A 234 -5.01 -23.08 12.59
CA VAL A 234 -4.87 -24.50 12.96
C VAL A 234 -6.25 -25.11 13.20
N PHE A 235 -6.47 -26.29 12.63
CA PHE A 235 -7.68 -27.09 12.79
C PHE A 235 -7.35 -28.52 13.21
N ALA A 236 -8.32 -29.25 13.76
CA ALA A 236 -8.14 -30.67 14.10
C ALA A 236 -8.02 -31.58 12.86
N GLY A 237 -8.51 -31.12 11.71
CA GLY A 237 -8.56 -31.82 10.43
C GLY A 237 -9.32 -30.95 9.42
N ALA A 238 -9.83 -31.55 8.34
CA ALA A 238 -10.66 -30.83 7.37
C ALA A 238 -11.90 -30.20 8.05
N PRO A 239 -12.03 -28.87 8.05
CA PRO A 239 -13.10 -28.18 8.77
C PRO A 239 -14.45 -28.38 8.08
N ASP A 240 -15.52 -28.47 8.88
CA ASP A 240 -16.90 -28.37 8.38
C ASP A 240 -17.27 -26.93 8.00
N VAL A 241 -18.43 -26.76 7.36
CA VAL A 241 -18.92 -25.45 6.88
C VAL A 241 -18.98 -24.41 8.00
N GLY A 242 -19.35 -24.82 9.22
CA GLY A 242 -19.43 -23.92 10.38
C GLY A 242 -18.05 -23.40 10.79
N LEU A 243 -17.05 -24.28 10.92
CA LEU A 243 -15.66 -23.89 11.17
C LEU A 243 -15.09 -23.04 10.03
N GLN A 244 -15.37 -23.40 8.78
CA GLN A 244 -14.91 -22.65 7.60
C GLN A 244 -15.42 -21.21 7.64
N GLN A 245 -16.70 -21.02 7.95
CA GLN A 245 -17.29 -19.69 8.09
C GLN A 245 -16.72 -18.92 9.29
N ALA A 246 -16.58 -19.56 10.45
CA ALA A 246 -16.01 -18.92 11.65
C ALA A 246 -14.57 -18.46 11.42
N SER A 247 -13.73 -19.29 10.81
CA SER A 247 -12.35 -18.95 10.48
C SER A 247 -12.24 -17.88 9.38
N ALA A 248 -13.11 -17.90 8.37
CA ALA A 248 -13.18 -16.85 7.35
C ALA A 248 -13.50 -15.48 7.97
N ILE A 249 -14.39 -15.41 8.96
CA ILE A 249 -14.69 -14.17 9.70
C ILE A 249 -13.43 -13.66 10.42
N VAL A 250 -12.71 -14.52 11.14
CA VAL A 250 -11.48 -14.13 11.84
C VAL A 250 -10.39 -13.69 10.86
N ALA A 251 -10.17 -14.42 9.76
CA ALA A 251 -9.23 -14.06 8.71
C ALA A 251 -9.57 -12.71 8.07
N SER A 252 -10.85 -12.46 7.79
CA SER A 252 -11.32 -11.18 7.24
C SER A 252 -11.05 -9.99 8.17
N TRP A 253 -11.12 -10.21 9.49
CA TRP A 253 -10.85 -9.19 10.50
C TRP A 253 -9.35 -8.89 10.63
N PHE A 254 -8.50 -9.90 10.58
CA PHE A 254 -7.05 -9.67 10.49
C PHE A 254 -6.66 -9.03 9.16
N GLY A 255 -7.35 -9.41 8.07
CA GLY A 255 -7.20 -8.80 6.75
C GLY A 255 -7.53 -7.30 6.75
N SER A 256 -8.67 -6.92 7.33
CA SER A 256 -9.08 -5.50 7.42
C SER A 256 -8.10 -4.61 8.18
N ARG A 257 -7.31 -5.18 9.09
CA ARG A 257 -6.24 -4.48 9.81
C ARG A 257 -4.90 -4.48 9.07
N SER A 258 -4.66 -5.47 8.21
CA SER A 258 -3.37 -5.63 7.49
C SER A 258 -3.17 -4.57 6.41
N GLY A 259 -4.26 -4.11 5.77
CA GLY A 259 -4.24 -3.01 4.80
C GLY A 259 -3.27 -3.29 3.65
N TRP A 260 -2.35 -2.35 3.37
CA TRP A 260 -1.39 -2.47 2.27
C TRP A 260 -0.27 -3.49 2.49
N ARG A 261 -0.04 -3.94 3.74
CA ARG A 261 1.06 -4.85 4.10
C ARG A 261 0.89 -6.26 3.52
N GLY A 262 -0.34 -6.60 3.15
CA GLY A 262 -0.74 -7.94 2.76
C GLY A 262 -0.88 -8.88 3.97
N GLN A 263 -1.50 -10.03 3.71
CA GLN A 263 -1.81 -11.05 4.69
C GLN A 263 -1.60 -12.43 4.10
N ASN A 264 -1.16 -13.37 4.93
CA ASN A 264 -1.10 -14.78 4.61
C ASN A 264 -1.59 -15.59 5.81
N PHE A 265 -2.53 -16.52 5.58
CA PHE A 265 -3.12 -17.36 6.61
C PHE A 265 -2.85 -18.85 6.36
N PRO A 266 -1.60 -19.33 6.51
CA PRO A 266 -1.26 -20.74 6.29
C PRO A 266 -2.15 -21.67 7.10
N VAL A 267 -2.67 -22.73 6.49
CA VAL A 267 -3.56 -23.66 7.17
C VAL A 267 -2.81 -24.91 7.60
N LEU A 268 -3.00 -25.31 8.86
CA LEU A 268 -2.39 -26.50 9.44
C LEU A 268 -3.44 -27.43 10.02
N TYR A 269 -3.41 -28.71 9.63
CA TYR A 269 -4.27 -29.75 10.19
C TYR A 269 -3.52 -30.60 11.21
N ASN A 270 -4.00 -30.57 12.45
CA ASN A 270 -3.48 -31.32 13.58
C ASN A 270 -1.95 -31.19 13.78
N GLN A 271 -1.40 -30.03 13.43
CA GLN A 271 0.03 -29.74 13.52
C GLN A 271 0.26 -28.55 14.45
N LEU A 272 1.34 -28.63 15.20
CA LEU A 272 1.75 -27.57 16.10
C LEU A 272 2.50 -26.48 15.31
N PRO A 273 2.07 -25.20 15.36
CA PRO A 273 2.64 -24.13 14.54
C PRO A 273 4.00 -23.66 15.07
N ASP A 274 4.87 -23.17 14.19
CA ASP A 274 6.20 -22.65 14.55
C ASP A 274 6.19 -21.20 15.09
N ARG A 275 5.04 -20.54 15.03
CA ARG A 275 4.85 -19.10 15.33
C ARG A 275 3.47 -18.84 15.92
N ASN A 276 3.21 -17.58 16.27
CA ASN A 276 1.91 -17.17 16.80
C ASN A 276 0.79 -17.58 15.84
N ALA A 277 -0.25 -18.22 16.33
CA ALA A 277 -1.28 -18.83 15.49
C ALA A 277 -2.66 -18.76 16.13
N ILE A 278 -3.69 -18.93 15.30
CA ILE A 278 -5.08 -19.06 15.73
C ILE A 278 -5.47 -20.54 15.64
N VAL A 279 -6.03 -21.09 16.71
CA VAL A 279 -6.47 -22.49 16.77
C VAL A 279 -7.99 -22.50 16.91
N PHE A 280 -8.67 -23.20 16.01
CA PHE A 280 -10.11 -23.42 16.08
C PHE A 280 -10.39 -24.81 16.62
N ALA A 281 -11.20 -24.90 17.67
CA ALA A 281 -11.53 -26.15 18.32
C ALA A 281 -12.99 -26.19 18.79
N THR A 282 -13.58 -27.39 18.77
CA THR A 282 -14.79 -27.71 19.54
C THR A 282 -14.48 -28.81 20.56
N ASN A 283 -15.40 -29.05 21.49
CA ASN A 283 -15.23 -30.11 22.49
C ASN A 283 -14.99 -31.48 21.83
N ASP A 284 -15.62 -31.72 20.67
CA ASP A 284 -15.53 -32.98 19.93
C ASP A 284 -14.39 -32.98 18.89
N LYS A 285 -14.03 -31.82 18.34
CA LYS A 285 -13.01 -31.68 17.28
C LYS A 285 -11.94 -30.69 17.71
N ARG A 286 -10.82 -31.19 18.23
CA ARG A 286 -9.68 -30.38 18.64
C ARG A 286 -8.34 -31.04 18.26
N PRO A 287 -7.31 -30.26 17.95
CA PRO A 287 -5.97 -30.79 17.69
C PRO A 287 -5.43 -31.61 18.87
N ASP A 288 -4.53 -32.55 18.60
CA ASP A 288 -3.96 -33.47 19.58
C ASP A 288 -3.27 -32.76 20.75
N PHE A 289 -2.63 -31.62 20.50
CA PHE A 289 -1.98 -30.83 21.55
C PHE A 289 -2.99 -30.12 22.49
N LEU A 290 -4.28 -30.08 22.15
CA LEU A 290 -5.37 -29.61 23.01
C LEU A 290 -6.25 -30.77 23.52
N ARG A 291 -5.85 -32.03 23.29
CA ARG A 291 -6.67 -33.19 23.66
C ARG A 291 -6.99 -33.26 25.15
N ASP A 292 -6.08 -32.81 26.00
CA ASP A 292 -6.26 -32.82 27.46
C ASP A 292 -6.80 -31.48 28.00
N HIS A 293 -7.09 -30.51 27.13
CA HIS A 293 -7.65 -29.22 27.51
C HIS A 293 -9.08 -29.40 28.07
N PRO A 294 -9.49 -28.69 29.13
CA PRO A 294 -10.85 -28.78 29.66
C PRO A 294 -11.91 -28.44 28.61
N ALA A 295 -13.04 -29.15 28.64
CA ALA A 295 -14.17 -28.86 27.78
C ALA A 295 -14.84 -27.53 28.18
N VAL A 296 -15.23 -26.73 27.20
CA VAL A 296 -15.88 -25.43 27.41
C VAL A 296 -17.40 -25.58 27.50
N LYS A 297 -18.04 -24.70 28.29
CA LYS A 297 -19.50 -24.67 28.49
C LYS A 297 -20.20 -23.52 27.73
N ALA A 298 -19.42 -22.64 27.12
CA ALA A 298 -19.84 -21.46 26.38
C ALA A 298 -18.78 -21.15 25.30
N PRO A 299 -19.04 -20.23 24.36
CA PRO A 299 -18.01 -19.76 23.45
C PRO A 299 -16.90 -19.03 24.22
N VAL A 300 -15.65 -19.44 24.04
CA VAL A 300 -14.48 -18.90 24.74
C VAL A 300 -13.40 -18.50 23.72
N ILE A 301 -12.76 -17.38 23.99
CA ILE A 301 -11.52 -16.96 23.33
C ILE A 301 -10.44 -16.99 24.39
N GLU A 302 -9.38 -17.75 24.16
CA GLU A 302 -8.33 -17.99 25.15
C GLU A 302 -6.94 -17.81 24.54
N MET A 303 -6.04 -17.18 25.27
CA MET A 303 -4.63 -17.08 24.91
C MET A 303 -3.82 -18.09 25.72
N ILE A 304 -3.18 -19.04 25.05
CA ILE A 304 -2.32 -20.04 25.69
C ILE A 304 -0.87 -19.92 25.21
N ASN A 305 0.05 -20.47 26.00
CA ASN A 305 1.43 -20.67 25.56
C ASN A 305 1.52 -21.82 24.57
N HIS A 306 2.39 -21.69 23.59
CA HIS A 306 2.76 -22.82 22.76
C HIS A 306 3.47 -23.89 23.63
N PRO A 307 3.05 -25.17 23.58
CA PRO A 307 3.51 -26.22 24.51
C PRO A 307 5.02 -26.43 24.57
N GLN A 308 5.72 -26.20 23.45
CA GLN A 308 7.16 -26.41 23.33
C GLN A 308 7.96 -25.09 23.32
N ASN A 309 7.30 -23.93 23.29
CA ASN A 309 7.97 -22.63 23.14
C ASN A 309 7.16 -21.50 23.82
N PRO A 310 7.57 -21.02 25.02
CA PRO A 310 6.79 -20.02 25.75
C PRO A 310 6.73 -18.64 25.08
N TYR A 311 7.62 -18.36 24.11
CA TYR A 311 7.66 -17.10 23.36
C TYR A 311 6.61 -17.05 22.24
N VAL A 312 5.99 -18.19 21.92
CA VAL A 312 4.93 -18.29 20.91
C VAL A 312 3.58 -18.42 21.60
N LYS A 313 2.60 -17.64 21.15
CA LYS A 313 1.23 -17.63 21.68
C LYS A 313 0.25 -18.27 20.71
N LEU A 314 -0.73 -18.98 21.24
CA LEU A 314 -1.84 -19.54 20.47
C LEU A 314 -3.13 -18.87 20.95
N LEU A 315 -3.90 -18.31 20.02
CA LEU A 315 -5.26 -17.86 20.30
C LEU A 315 -6.21 -19.02 20.01
N VAL A 316 -6.75 -19.63 21.05
CA VAL A 316 -7.75 -20.68 20.92
C VAL A 316 -9.13 -20.04 20.84
N VAL A 317 -9.78 -20.18 19.69
CA VAL A 317 -11.21 -19.90 19.52
C VAL A 317 -11.92 -21.22 19.78
N PHE A 318 -12.61 -21.30 20.92
CA PHE A 318 -13.17 -22.54 21.45
C PHE A 318 -14.70 -22.44 21.59
N GLY A 319 -15.42 -23.46 21.14
CA GLY A 319 -16.87 -23.57 21.33
C GLY A 319 -17.30 -24.96 21.76
N ARG A 320 -18.53 -25.10 22.27
CA ARG A 320 -19.12 -26.44 22.44
C ARG A 320 -19.33 -27.12 21.09
N ASP A 321 -19.79 -26.35 20.12
CA ASP A 321 -20.13 -26.75 18.76
C ASP A 321 -19.78 -25.62 17.76
N ASP A 322 -20.11 -25.82 16.48
CA ASP A 322 -19.82 -24.87 15.41
C ASP A 322 -20.59 -23.54 15.57
N LYS A 323 -21.75 -23.54 16.24
CA LYS A 323 -22.54 -22.33 16.47
C LYS A 323 -21.86 -21.44 17.50
N ASP A 324 -21.36 -22.04 18.58
CA ASP A 324 -20.57 -21.33 19.58
C ASP A 324 -19.29 -20.76 18.94
N LEU A 325 -18.61 -21.51 18.07
CA LEU A 325 -17.45 -21.01 17.36
C LEU A 325 -17.76 -19.80 16.47
N LEU A 326 -18.86 -19.86 15.73
CA LEU A 326 -19.32 -18.73 14.91
C LEU A 326 -19.62 -17.51 15.79
N GLN A 327 -20.21 -17.72 16.97
CA GLN A 327 -20.45 -16.65 17.94
C GLN A 327 -19.14 -16.05 18.47
N ALA A 328 -18.14 -16.88 18.81
CA ALA A 328 -16.83 -16.41 19.24
C ALA A 328 -16.12 -15.61 18.14
N ALA A 329 -16.14 -16.11 16.90
CA ALA A 329 -15.56 -15.42 15.74
C ALA A 329 -16.23 -14.06 15.45
N LYS A 330 -17.56 -14.00 15.48
CA LYS A 330 -18.31 -12.74 15.36
C LYS A 330 -17.99 -11.78 16.52
N GLY A 331 -17.78 -12.34 17.71
CA GLY A 331 -17.32 -11.62 18.88
C GLY A 331 -15.99 -10.88 18.66
N ILE A 332 -14.99 -11.58 18.11
CA ILE A 332 -13.69 -10.99 17.72
C ILE A 332 -13.91 -9.89 16.68
N ALA A 333 -14.69 -10.19 15.65
CA ALA A 333 -14.86 -9.30 14.50
C ALA A 333 -15.57 -7.98 14.83
N GLN A 334 -16.59 -8.03 15.69
CA GLN A 334 -17.43 -6.86 16.01
C GLN A 334 -16.82 -5.92 17.07
N GLY A 335 -15.77 -6.34 17.79
CA GLY A 335 -15.05 -5.47 18.73
C GLY A 335 -15.82 -5.04 19.98
N ASN A 336 -17.02 -5.59 20.22
CA ASN A 336 -17.85 -5.26 21.39
C ASN A 336 -17.47 -6.07 22.66
N ILE A 337 -16.43 -6.90 22.57
CA ILE A 337 -15.95 -7.72 23.67
C ILE A 337 -14.85 -6.98 24.41
N LEU A 338 -15.00 -6.87 25.73
CA LEU A 338 -13.93 -6.45 26.61
C LEU A 338 -12.95 -7.62 26.78
N PHE A 339 -11.90 -7.63 25.97
CA PHE A 339 -10.82 -8.58 26.09
C PHE A 339 -10.00 -8.28 27.36
N ARG A 340 -10.02 -9.16 28.36
CA ARG A 340 -9.25 -9.03 29.61
C ARG A 340 -8.88 -10.40 30.17
N GLY A 341 -7.64 -10.54 30.65
CA GLY A 341 -7.16 -11.78 31.23
C GLY A 341 -6.82 -12.83 30.17
N GLU A 342 -6.53 -14.05 30.60
CA GLU A 342 -6.11 -15.14 29.70
C GLU A 342 -7.25 -15.70 28.84
N SER A 343 -8.49 -15.66 29.33
CA SER A 343 -9.68 -16.19 28.64
C SER A 343 -10.88 -15.28 28.80
N VAL A 344 -11.73 -15.25 27.77
CA VAL A 344 -12.94 -14.42 27.70
C VAL A 344 -14.09 -15.25 27.18
N VAL A 345 -15.21 -15.24 27.90
CA VAL A 345 -16.46 -15.87 27.47
C VAL A 345 -17.29 -14.90 26.64
N VAL A 346 -17.75 -15.33 25.46
CA VAL A 346 -18.59 -14.51 24.57
C VAL A 346 -20.06 -14.76 24.87
N ASN A 347 -20.64 -13.91 25.74
CA ASN A 347 -22.03 -14.07 26.19
C ASN A 347 -23.06 -13.76 25.09
N GLU A 348 -23.00 -12.56 24.51
CA GLU A 348 -23.94 -12.12 23.49
C GLU A 348 -23.23 -11.22 22.47
N VAL A 349 -23.55 -11.44 21.19
CA VAL A 349 -23.07 -10.62 20.08
C VAL A 349 -24.27 -9.92 19.47
N LYS A 350 -24.37 -8.60 19.67
CA LYS A 350 -25.51 -7.82 19.18
C LYS A 350 -25.55 -7.87 17.64
N PRO A 351 -26.71 -8.18 17.04
CA PRO A 351 -26.85 -8.13 15.59
C PRO A 351 -26.55 -6.72 15.08
N LEU A 352 -25.70 -6.64 14.04
CA LEU A 352 -25.45 -5.38 13.36
C LEU A 352 -26.64 -5.01 12.49
N LEU A 353 -26.86 -3.71 12.30
CA LEU A 353 -27.79 -3.23 11.28
C LEU A 353 -27.33 -3.72 9.90
N PRO A 354 -28.26 -4.10 9.00
CA PRO A 354 -27.91 -4.45 7.63
C PRO A 354 -27.10 -3.33 6.97
N ARG A 355 -25.96 -3.70 6.38
CA ARG A 355 -25.09 -2.79 5.64
C ARG A 355 -25.76 -2.31 4.36
N LYS A 356 -25.29 -1.17 3.85
CA LYS A 356 -25.71 -0.62 2.56
C LYS A 356 -24.61 -0.87 1.51
N PRO A 357 -24.96 -0.93 0.21
CA PRO A 357 -23.95 -0.97 -0.84
C PRO A 357 -22.99 0.21 -0.75
N TYR A 358 -21.69 -0.03 -0.96
CA TYR A 358 -20.62 0.98 -0.98
C TYR A 358 -20.42 1.76 0.34
N ASP A 359 -20.87 1.20 1.47
CA ASP A 359 -20.68 1.80 2.80
C ASP A 359 -19.38 1.34 3.50
N ALA A 360 -18.47 0.72 2.76
CA ALA A 360 -17.22 0.18 3.27
C ALA A 360 -16.30 1.29 3.81
N PRO A 361 -15.73 1.14 5.03
CA PRO A 361 -14.89 2.18 5.64
C PRO A 361 -13.70 2.65 4.79
N ASN A 362 -13.07 1.73 4.07
CA ASN A 362 -11.91 2.07 3.23
C ASN A 362 -12.30 2.67 1.88
N TRP A 363 -13.60 2.82 1.57
CA TRP A 363 -14.08 3.34 0.30
C TRP A 363 -14.55 4.79 0.48
N VAL A 364 -14.23 5.65 -0.48
CA VAL A 364 -14.80 7.00 -0.51
C VAL A 364 -16.30 6.86 -0.77
N ARG A 365 -17.11 7.48 0.09
CA ARG A 365 -18.56 7.45 -0.03
C ARG A 365 -19.01 8.14 -1.32
N THR A 366 -19.97 7.51 -2.00
CA THR A 366 -20.58 8.00 -3.25
C THR A 366 -22.02 8.45 -3.06
N ASP A 367 -22.50 8.60 -1.83
CA ASP A 367 -23.87 9.05 -1.52
C ASP A 367 -23.94 10.53 -1.06
N ARG A 368 -22.79 11.14 -0.76
CA ARG A 368 -22.67 12.53 -0.31
C ARG A 368 -21.26 13.09 -0.57
N PRO A 369 -21.06 14.41 -0.48
CA PRO A 369 -19.73 15.00 -0.36
C PRO A 369 -18.97 14.44 0.86
N VAL A 370 -17.70 14.12 0.66
CA VAL A 370 -16.78 13.60 1.68
C VAL A 370 -15.77 14.67 2.03
N THR A 371 -15.54 14.88 3.33
CA THR A 371 -14.56 15.85 3.83
C THR A 371 -13.16 15.24 3.85
N PHE A 372 -12.11 16.06 3.71
CA PHE A 372 -10.73 15.57 3.83
C PHE A 372 -10.41 15.13 5.27
N GLY A 373 -11.10 15.70 6.26
CA GLY A 373 -11.05 15.24 7.65
C GLY A 373 -11.56 13.80 7.84
N GLU A 374 -12.44 13.30 6.97
CA GLU A 374 -12.86 11.89 6.96
C GLU A 374 -11.83 10.96 6.27
N LEU A 375 -10.95 11.50 5.44
CA LEU A 375 -9.97 10.75 4.65
C LEU A 375 -8.58 10.71 5.28
N LYS A 376 -8.35 11.49 6.35
CA LYS A 376 -7.07 11.51 7.05
C LYS A 376 -6.85 10.22 7.82
N THR A 377 -5.61 9.77 7.81
CA THR A 377 -5.09 8.60 8.51
C THR A 377 -4.43 8.95 9.83
N TYR A 378 -3.99 10.21 9.99
CA TYR A 378 -3.45 10.78 11.22
C TYR A 378 -3.80 12.28 11.33
N GLU A 379 -3.71 12.83 12.54
CA GLU A 379 -4.24 14.17 12.87
C GLU A 379 -3.60 15.30 12.08
N GLU A 380 -2.27 15.28 11.90
CA GLU A 380 -1.49 16.33 11.24
C GLU A 380 -1.28 16.10 9.73
N GLN A 381 -2.01 15.17 9.10
CA GLN A 381 -1.76 14.80 7.70
C GLN A 381 -1.97 15.94 6.70
N LEU A 382 -2.87 16.88 7.03
CA LEU A 382 -3.27 17.97 6.14
C LEU A 382 -2.49 19.26 6.40
N GLN A 383 -1.33 19.19 7.07
CA GLN A 383 -0.47 20.33 7.33
C GLN A 383 1.00 20.01 7.08
N SER A 384 1.79 21.04 6.76
CA SER A 384 3.21 20.91 6.50
C SER A 384 3.95 22.22 6.80
N SER A 385 5.21 22.11 7.20
CA SER A 385 6.05 23.26 7.56
C SER A 385 7.48 23.12 7.04
N GLY A 386 8.09 24.22 6.61
CA GLY A 386 9.49 24.27 6.18
C GLY A 386 9.79 25.49 5.31
N LEU A 387 11.06 25.68 4.94
CA LEU A 387 11.40 26.65 3.89
C LEU A 387 10.82 26.20 2.54
N GLU A 388 10.94 24.90 2.29
CA GLU A 388 10.25 24.14 1.25
C GLU A 388 9.37 23.11 1.97
N PRO A 389 8.08 23.43 2.25
CA PRO A 389 7.18 22.49 2.92
C PRO A 389 7.05 21.18 2.13
N ALA A 390 7.02 20.06 2.85
CA ALA A 390 6.73 18.76 2.23
C ALA A 390 5.30 18.73 1.64
N ALA A 391 5.11 17.94 0.59
CA ALA A 391 3.82 17.83 -0.08
C ALA A 391 2.76 17.18 0.83
N ILE A 392 1.56 17.75 0.84
CA ILE A 392 0.40 17.19 1.56
C ILE A 392 -0.27 16.14 0.67
N ASN A 393 -0.49 14.93 1.18
CA ASN A 393 -1.02 13.80 0.41
C ASN A 393 -2.34 13.32 1.00
N VAL A 394 -3.35 13.12 0.15
CA VAL A 394 -4.66 12.54 0.50
C VAL A 394 -4.93 11.33 -0.40
N SER A 395 -5.21 10.18 0.21
CA SER A 395 -5.51 8.94 -0.50
C SER A 395 -7.02 8.76 -0.67
N LEU A 396 -7.44 8.30 -1.86
CA LEU A 396 -8.82 8.11 -2.27
C LEU A 396 -8.99 6.72 -2.88
N ASN A 397 -9.75 5.84 -2.24
CA ASN A 397 -10.09 4.53 -2.77
C ASN A 397 -11.51 4.56 -3.34
N LEU A 398 -11.65 4.36 -4.65
CA LEU A 398 -12.94 4.46 -5.32
C LEU A 398 -13.49 3.09 -5.72
N PRO A 399 -14.83 2.92 -5.65
CA PRO A 399 -15.52 1.80 -6.26
C PRO A 399 -15.06 1.53 -7.70
N PRO A 400 -14.82 0.26 -8.09
CA PRO A 400 -14.43 -0.06 -9.47
C PRO A 400 -15.55 0.17 -10.48
N ASP A 401 -16.80 0.23 -10.01
CA ASP A 401 -18.00 0.35 -10.85
C ASP A 401 -18.50 1.79 -10.99
N LEU A 402 -17.71 2.80 -10.61
CA LEU A 402 -18.11 4.18 -10.79
C LEU A 402 -18.10 4.56 -12.28
N TYR A 403 -19.25 4.92 -12.83
CA TYR A 403 -19.39 5.33 -14.23
C TYR A 403 -18.97 6.78 -14.41
N LEU A 404 -17.78 6.96 -14.96
CA LEU A 404 -17.11 8.25 -15.12
C LEU A 404 -17.36 8.93 -16.48
N MET A 405 -17.87 8.18 -17.46
CA MET A 405 -17.97 8.63 -18.85
C MET A 405 -18.99 9.76 -18.96
N ARG A 406 -18.58 10.90 -19.55
CA ARG A 406 -19.33 12.17 -19.70
C ARG A 406 -19.40 13.08 -18.46
N SER A 407 -18.77 12.72 -17.35
CA SER A 407 -18.66 13.65 -16.23
C SER A 407 -17.82 14.87 -16.64
N THR A 408 -18.35 16.05 -16.34
CA THR A 408 -17.76 17.35 -16.66
C THR A 408 -16.66 17.72 -15.64
N GLY A 409 -16.33 16.76 -14.77
CA GLY A 409 -15.28 16.74 -13.75
C GLY A 409 -15.84 16.50 -12.34
N ILE A 410 -14.99 16.08 -11.41
CA ILE A 410 -15.33 15.85 -9.99
C ILE A 410 -15.27 17.19 -9.25
N ASP A 411 -16.35 17.53 -8.55
CA ASP A 411 -16.43 18.77 -7.77
C ASP A 411 -15.58 18.61 -6.50
N MET A 412 -14.65 19.55 -6.29
CA MET A 412 -13.78 19.61 -5.12
C MET A 412 -13.76 21.04 -4.59
N ASP A 413 -13.95 21.18 -3.28
CA ASP A 413 -13.94 22.45 -2.59
C ASP A 413 -12.82 22.45 -1.56
N ILE A 414 -11.76 23.19 -1.82
CA ILE A 414 -10.54 23.17 -1.01
C ILE A 414 -10.48 24.47 -0.23
N ASN A 415 -10.50 24.35 1.10
CA ASN A 415 -10.13 25.43 1.99
C ASN A 415 -8.67 25.25 2.35
N TYR A 416 -7.84 26.26 2.15
CA TYR A 416 -6.42 26.17 2.48
C TYR A 416 -5.91 27.47 3.08
N ARG A 417 -4.86 27.33 3.89
CA ARG A 417 -4.14 28.41 4.56
C ARG A 417 -2.66 28.24 4.30
N TYR A 418 -1.96 29.35 4.17
CA TYR A 418 -0.54 29.34 3.86
C TYR A 418 0.12 30.58 4.45
N THR A 419 1.43 30.49 4.71
CA THR A 419 2.24 31.67 5.09
C THR A 419 2.34 32.60 3.89
N MET A 420 1.92 33.85 4.03
CA MET A 420 1.89 34.79 2.91
C MET A 420 3.30 35.08 2.38
N PRO A 421 3.55 34.97 1.05
CA PRO A 421 4.79 35.45 0.46
C PRO A 421 4.97 36.95 0.72
N PRO A 422 6.19 37.43 1.02
CA PRO A 422 6.44 38.84 1.37
C PRO A 422 6.25 39.79 0.17
N VAL A 423 6.40 39.28 -1.05
CA VAL A 423 6.22 40.01 -2.30
C VAL A 423 5.34 39.21 -3.24
N LYS A 424 4.74 39.87 -4.24
CA LYS A 424 4.05 39.16 -5.31
C LYS A 424 5.08 38.51 -6.22
N ASP A 425 5.19 37.20 -6.15
CA ASP A 425 6.17 36.41 -6.90
C ASP A 425 5.52 35.18 -7.55
N SER A 426 6.34 34.20 -7.94
CA SER A 426 5.92 32.93 -8.54
C SER A 426 5.56 31.85 -7.52
N SER A 427 5.38 32.20 -6.23
CA SER A 427 4.95 31.22 -5.22
C SER A 427 3.56 30.67 -5.57
N ARG A 428 3.40 29.36 -5.50
CA ARG A 428 2.21 28.66 -6.00
C ARG A 428 1.92 27.36 -5.24
N MET A 429 0.68 26.93 -5.30
CA MET A 429 0.24 25.60 -4.91
C MET A 429 -0.08 24.79 -6.16
N ASP A 430 0.66 23.71 -6.37
CA ASP A 430 0.44 22.77 -7.45
C ASP A 430 -0.36 21.57 -6.93
N ILE A 431 -1.41 21.19 -7.67
CA ILE A 431 -2.24 20.03 -7.35
C ILE A 431 -1.97 18.95 -8.39
N SER A 432 -1.68 17.75 -7.92
CA SER A 432 -1.49 16.57 -8.76
C SER A 432 -2.34 15.39 -8.30
N LEU A 433 -2.74 14.53 -9.23
CA LEU A 433 -3.46 13.28 -8.98
C LEU A 433 -2.68 12.14 -9.63
N ASN A 434 -2.30 11.13 -8.84
CA ASN A 434 -1.52 9.99 -9.32
C ASN A 434 -0.25 10.40 -10.09
N ASN A 435 0.47 11.40 -9.57
CA ASN A 435 1.67 12.01 -10.17
C ASN A 435 1.43 12.78 -11.48
N GLN A 436 0.17 12.98 -11.89
CA GLN A 436 -0.18 13.83 -13.02
C GLN A 436 -0.58 15.22 -12.52
N PHE A 437 0.07 16.24 -13.05
CA PHE A 437 -0.25 17.63 -12.73
C PHE A 437 -1.66 17.98 -13.23
N LEU A 438 -2.49 18.54 -12.33
CA LEU A 438 -3.84 18.99 -12.64
C LEU A 438 -3.88 20.50 -12.89
N GLN A 439 -3.52 21.28 -11.88
CA GLN A 439 -3.63 22.73 -11.91
C GLN A 439 -2.70 23.39 -10.88
N SER A 440 -2.31 24.64 -11.15
CA SER A 440 -1.50 25.48 -10.25
C SER A 440 -2.26 26.74 -9.84
N PHE A 441 -2.06 27.17 -8.59
CA PHE A 441 -2.69 28.34 -8.00
C PHE A 441 -1.65 29.26 -7.36
N ASN A 442 -1.54 30.50 -7.82
CA ASN A 442 -0.61 31.47 -7.24
C ASN A 442 -0.98 31.81 -5.78
N LEU A 443 0.02 31.83 -4.91
CA LEU A 443 -0.13 32.27 -3.53
C LEU A 443 -0.10 33.81 -3.48
N SER A 444 -1.15 34.41 -2.92
CA SER A 444 -1.30 35.86 -2.81
C SER A 444 -0.53 36.40 -1.61
N SER A 445 0.21 37.50 -1.80
CA SER A 445 0.88 38.25 -0.74
C SER A 445 -0.04 39.20 0.04
N LYS A 446 -1.37 39.12 -0.17
CA LYS A 446 -2.37 39.97 0.51
C LYS A 446 -3.48 39.22 1.24
N GLN A 447 -3.54 37.89 1.15
CA GLN A 447 -4.61 37.06 1.72
C GLN A 447 -4.01 35.81 2.36
N GLU A 448 -4.47 35.43 3.56
CA GLU A 448 -3.97 34.27 4.32
C GLU A 448 -4.79 32.99 4.11
N ALA A 449 -6.06 33.13 3.69
CA ALA A 449 -6.98 32.02 3.50
C ALA A 449 -7.76 32.21 2.21
N ASN A 450 -7.80 31.15 1.39
CA ASN A 450 -8.52 31.13 0.12
C ASN A 450 -9.36 29.86 0.02
N ARG A 451 -10.48 29.96 -0.69
CA ARG A 451 -11.35 28.84 -1.04
C ARG A 451 -11.24 28.60 -2.54
N LEU A 452 -10.98 27.36 -2.91
CA LEU A 452 -10.80 26.92 -4.29
C LEU A 452 -11.89 25.94 -4.66
N LEU A 453 -12.72 26.32 -5.62
CA LEU A 453 -13.63 25.39 -6.28
C LEU A 453 -12.90 24.81 -7.49
N LEU A 454 -12.45 23.57 -7.38
CA LEU A 454 -11.79 22.83 -8.43
C LEU A 454 -12.78 21.83 -9.03
N ARG A 455 -12.67 21.65 -10.34
CA ARG A 455 -13.35 20.57 -11.04
C ARG A 455 -12.32 19.67 -11.70
N ILE A 456 -12.06 18.49 -11.13
CA ILE A 456 -11.02 17.58 -11.63
C ILE A 456 -11.49 16.96 -12.95
N PRO A 457 -10.79 17.16 -14.08
CA PRO A 457 -11.14 16.52 -15.33
C PRO A 457 -10.92 15.02 -15.22
N VAL A 458 -11.93 14.23 -15.60
CA VAL A 458 -11.90 12.76 -15.46
C VAL A 458 -11.19 12.07 -16.64
N LEU A 459 -11.05 12.77 -17.77
CA LEU A 459 -10.33 12.34 -18.97
C LEU A 459 -9.37 13.46 -19.41
N GLN A 460 -8.06 13.19 -19.40
CA GLN A 460 -7.03 14.14 -19.86
C GLN A 460 -6.46 13.59 -21.18
N GLY A 461 -6.85 14.15 -22.34
CA GLY A 461 -6.29 13.71 -23.62
C GLY A 461 -7.11 13.90 -24.91
N LEU A 462 -8.25 14.58 -24.90
CA LEU A 462 -9.05 14.79 -26.14
C LEU A 462 -8.56 15.94 -27.05
N LEU A 463 -7.44 16.59 -26.72
CA LEU A 463 -6.97 17.80 -27.42
C LEU A 463 -5.66 17.64 -28.21
N ASP A 464 -4.93 16.54 -28.04
CA ASP A 464 -3.75 16.27 -28.86
C ASP A 464 -4.08 15.20 -29.90
N GLY A 465 -4.20 15.63 -31.16
CA GLY A 465 -4.51 14.79 -32.33
C GLY A 465 -3.38 13.82 -32.72
N LYS A 466 -2.76 13.16 -31.75
CA LYS A 466 -1.83 12.04 -31.92
C LYS A 466 -2.29 10.90 -31.05
N THR A 467 -2.02 9.69 -31.52
CA THR A 467 -2.35 8.38 -30.96
C THR A 467 -1.72 8.10 -29.58
N ASP A 468 -1.86 9.02 -28.62
CA ASP A 468 -1.45 8.83 -27.24
C ASP A 468 -2.70 8.60 -26.39
N VAL A 469 -2.73 7.41 -25.78
CA VAL A 469 -3.81 6.95 -24.93
C VAL A 469 -3.91 7.83 -23.69
N SER A 470 -5.08 8.47 -23.51
CA SER A 470 -5.45 9.15 -22.28
C SER A 470 -5.47 8.12 -21.14
N ILE A 471 -4.42 8.12 -20.31
CA ILE A 471 -4.47 7.44 -19.01
C ILE A 471 -5.47 8.25 -18.18
N PRO A 472 -6.58 7.67 -17.72
CA PRO A 472 -7.49 8.37 -16.83
C PRO A 472 -6.71 8.83 -15.59
N ALA A 473 -6.81 10.12 -15.25
CA ALA A 473 -6.16 10.65 -14.05
C ALA A 473 -6.65 9.91 -12.78
N LEU A 474 -7.87 9.36 -12.83
CA LEU A 474 -8.50 8.58 -11.77
C LEU A 474 -8.51 7.07 -12.11
N LYS A 475 -7.88 6.26 -11.26
CA LYS A 475 -7.89 4.80 -11.33
C LYS A 475 -9.03 4.24 -10.47
N LEU A 476 -9.97 3.54 -11.10
CA LEU A 476 -11.08 2.88 -10.41
C LEU A 476 -10.63 1.56 -9.77
N GLY A 477 -11.16 1.24 -8.59
CA GLY A 477 -10.81 0.02 -7.87
C GLY A 477 -9.37 -0.02 -7.33
N ALA A 478 -8.67 1.12 -7.33
CA ALA A 478 -7.32 1.25 -6.80
C ALA A 478 -7.19 2.53 -5.97
N THR A 479 -6.12 2.63 -5.18
CA THR A 479 -5.81 3.85 -4.43
C THR A 479 -5.37 4.95 -5.39
N ASN A 480 -6.03 6.10 -5.29
CA ASN A 480 -5.65 7.34 -5.95
C ASN A 480 -4.99 8.27 -4.94
N GLN A 481 -3.94 8.97 -5.34
CA GLN A 481 -3.23 9.91 -4.48
C GLN A 481 -3.38 11.32 -5.00
N LEU A 482 -4.05 12.18 -4.24
CA LEU A 482 -4.11 13.61 -4.45
C LEU A 482 -2.97 14.27 -3.67
N ARG A 483 -2.16 15.08 -4.34
CA ARG A 483 -0.97 15.70 -3.76
C ARG A 483 -1.01 17.21 -3.97
N PHE A 484 -0.71 17.95 -2.90
CA PHE A 484 -0.63 19.40 -2.87
C PHE A 484 0.81 19.82 -2.57
N ASP A 485 1.45 20.46 -3.54
CA ASP A 485 2.83 20.94 -3.47
C ASP A 485 2.83 22.47 -3.32
N PHE A 486 3.34 22.98 -2.21
CA PHE A 486 3.46 24.41 -1.96
C PHE A 486 4.88 24.88 -2.30
N GLU A 487 5.04 25.49 -3.46
CA GLU A 487 6.31 26.01 -3.94
C GLU A 487 6.42 27.50 -3.57
N TYR A 488 7.39 27.83 -2.72
CA TYR A 488 7.68 29.20 -2.33
C TYR A 488 8.89 29.74 -3.08
N MET A 489 8.73 30.91 -3.69
CA MET A 489 9.87 31.68 -4.17
C MET A 489 10.47 32.40 -2.96
N ASN A 490 11.44 31.77 -2.30
CA ASN A 490 12.15 32.38 -1.17
C ASN A 490 13.36 33.18 -1.70
N PRO A 491 13.27 34.52 -1.89
CA PRO A 491 14.42 35.30 -2.29
C PRO A 491 15.46 35.26 -1.18
N MET A 492 16.58 34.60 -1.45
CA MET A 492 17.73 34.48 -0.57
C MET A 492 18.85 35.36 -1.14
N PRO A 493 18.85 36.69 -0.88
CA PRO A 493 19.84 37.59 -1.45
C PRO A 493 21.24 37.16 -1.03
N GLY A 494 22.10 36.87 -2.00
CA GLY A 494 23.53 36.70 -1.75
C GLY A 494 24.19 38.05 -1.47
N GLY A 495 25.31 38.03 -0.73
CA GLY A 495 26.17 39.19 -0.51
C GLY A 495 27.56 39.01 -1.14
N SER A 496 28.33 40.08 -1.21
CA SER A 496 29.78 39.99 -1.37
C SER A 496 30.45 39.99 0.02
N VAL A 497 31.73 39.65 0.09
CA VAL A 497 32.51 39.77 1.35
C VAL A 497 32.44 41.20 1.92
N ASP A 498 32.38 42.20 1.05
CA ASP A 498 32.31 43.61 1.42
C ASP A 498 30.88 44.10 1.80
N ASN A 499 29.84 43.37 1.39
CA ASN A 499 28.44 43.71 1.68
C ASN A 499 27.62 42.44 1.96
N CYS A 500 27.76 41.96 3.20
CA CYS A 500 27.13 40.75 3.70
C CYS A 500 25.71 41.04 4.20
N ILE A 501 24.69 40.62 3.44
CA ILE A 501 23.30 40.70 3.89
C ILE A 501 22.89 39.33 4.41
N THR A 502 22.88 39.17 5.74
CA THR A 502 22.35 37.97 6.38
C THR A 502 20.84 38.12 6.57
N PHE A 503 20.06 37.18 6.04
CA PHE A 503 18.63 37.06 6.31
C PHE A 503 18.38 35.80 7.12
N GLN A 504 17.50 35.88 8.13
CA GLN A 504 17.04 34.71 8.85
C GLN A 504 15.81 34.16 8.12
N PRO A 505 15.89 32.97 7.51
CA PRO A 505 14.75 32.42 6.80
C PRO A 505 13.70 31.93 7.81
N VAL A 506 12.45 32.35 7.63
CA VAL A 506 11.30 31.92 8.46
C VAL A 506 10.64 30.73 7.78
N GLN A 507 10.24 29.72 8.57
CA GLN A 507 9.56 28.56 8.03
C GLN A 507 8.16 28.93 7.54
N ASN A 508 7.82 28.47 6.34
CA ASN A 508 6.47 28.55 5.80
C ASN A 508 5.63 27.43 6.40
N HIS A 509 4.40 27.75 6.79
CA HIS A 509 3.39 26.83 7.26
C HIS A 509 2.24 26.79 6.27
N VAL A 510 1.79 25.60 5.92
CA VAL A 510 0.70 25.36 4.96
C VAL A 510 -0.28 24.33 5.52
N VAL A 511 -1.57 24.55 5.30
CA VAL A 511 -2.65 23.72 5.83
C VAL A 511 -3.77 23.60 4.80
N ILE A 512 -4.23 22.38 4.55
CA ILE A 512 -5.50 22.09 3.89
C ILE A 512 -6.54 21.85 4.99
N GLY A 513 -7.65 22.58 4.96
CA GLY A 513 -8.70 22.48 5.97
C GLY A 513 -9.41 21.13 5.92
N ASP A 514 -9.66 20.56 7.10
CA ASP A 514 -10.44 19.32 7.27
C ASP A 514 -11.83 19.39 6.61
N ASP A 515 -12.40 20.59 6.51
CA ASP A 515 -13.70 20.88 5.90
C ASP A 515 -13.66 20.98 4.36
N SER A 516 -12.48 20.83 3.74
CA SER A 516 -12.36 20.67 2.29
C SER A 516 -13.11 19.42 1.85
N THR A 517 -13.82 19.46 0.73
CA THR A 517 -14.69 18.36 0.28
C THR A 517 -14.39 17.89 -1.14
N ILE A 518 -14.71 16.62 -1.39
CA ILE A 518 -14.75 16.02 -2.72
C ILE A 518 -16.09 15.29 -2.89
N ASP A 519 -16.77 15.48 -4.03
CA ASP A 519 -18.13 14.98 -4.24
C ASP A 519 -18.24 13.98 -5.41
N PHE A 520 -18.54 12.72 -5.07
CA PHE A 520 -18.84 11.65 -6.01
C PHE A 520 -20.33 11.28 -6.07
N SER A 521 -21.21 12.03 -5.38
CA SER A 521 -22.64 11.70 -5.26
C SER A 521 -23.45 11.75 -6.56
N LYS A 522 -22.93 12.44 -7.57
CA LYS A 522 -23.59 12.61 -8.87
C LYS A 522 -23.25 11.51 -9.87
N TYR A 523 -22.43 10.54 -9.48
CA TYR A 523 -21.96 9.46 -10.34
C TYR A 523 -22.79 8.20 -10.14
N TYR A 524 -22.98 7.45 -11.22
CA TYR A 524 -23.74 6.20 -11.20
C TYR A 524 -22.81 5.01 -11.01
N HIS A 525 -23.32 3.92 -10.44
CA HIS A 525 -22.62 2.65 -10.35
C HIS A 525 -23.02 1.75 -11.52
N PHE A 526 -22.10 1.50 -12.44
CA PHE A 526 -22.27 0.64 -13.60
C PHE A 526 -20.93 0.14 -14.13
N ILE A 527 -20.81 -1.18 -14.29
CA ILE A 527 -19.59 -1.82 -14.80
C ILE A 527 -19.91 -2.98 -15.76
N PRO A 528 -19.19 -3.09 -16.90
CA PRO A 528 -19.19 -4.28 -17.72
C PRO A 528 -18.40 -5.42 -17.04
N MET A 529 -19.02 -6.58 -16.91
CA MET A 529 -18.46 -7.80 -16.31
C MET A 529 -18.48 -8.94 -17.34
N PRO A 530 -17.63 -9.96 -17.22
CA PRO A 530 -16.61 -10.17 -16.19
C PRO A 530 -15.37 -9.25 -16.36
N ASP A 531 -14.91 -8.67 -15.25
CA ASP A 531 -13.62 -7.96 -15.15
C ASP A 531 -12.84 -8.42 -13.91
N LEU A 532 -11.90 -9.35 -14.10
CA LEU A 532 -11.02 -9.85 -13.04
C LEU A 532 -10.11 -8.78 -12.46
N ARG A 533 -9.93 -7.63 -13.14
CA ARG A 533 -9.21 -6.50 -12.58
C ARG A 533 -9.99 -5.85 -11.43
N ALA A 534 -11.32 -5.82 -11.51
CA ALA A 534 -12.17 -5.31 -10.43
C ALA A 534 -12.10 -6.23 -9.19
N PHE A 535 -12.04 -7.55 -9.41
CA PHE A 535 -11.80 -8.53 -8.36
C PHE A 535 -10.39 -8.39 -7.76
N ALA A 536 -9.36 -8.44 -8.60
CA ALA A 536 -7.98 -8.40 -8.14
C ALA A 536 -7.67 -7.11 -7.38
N ASN A 537 -8.13 -5.94 -7.84
CA ASN A 537 -7.76 -4.68 -7.20
C ASN A 537 -8.66 -4.33 -6.00
N ALA A 538 -9.97 -4.59 -6.08
CA ALA A 538 -10.96 -4.10 -5.11
C ALA A 538 -11.80 -5.20 -4.44
N GLY A 539 -11.60 -6.48 -4.75
CA GLY A 539 -12.44 -7.58 -4.26
C GLY A 539 -13.87 -7.58 -4.82
N PHE A 540 -14.12 -6.84 -5.90
CA PHE A 540 -15.46 -6.71 -6.50
C PHE A 540 -15.83 -7.98 -7.30
N PRO A 541 -17.11 -8.43 -7.27
CA PRO A 541 -18.30 -7.79 -6.71
C PRO A 541 -18.53 -8.01 -5.21
N PHE A 542 -17.75 -8.89 -4.57
CA PHE A 542 -17.96 -9.25 -3.16
C PHE A 542 -17.80 -8.06 -2.21
N SER A 543 -16.92 -7.12 -2.53
CA SER A 543 -16.71 -5.88 -1.78
C SER A 543 -17.84 -4.84 -1.88
N ARG A 544 -18.86 -5.07 -2.71
CA ARG A 544 -20.02 -4.15 -2.82
C ARG A 544 -20.74 -3.99 -1.48
N MET A 545 -20.87 -5.09 -0.72
CA MET A 545 -21.35 -5.07 0.66
C MET A 545 -20.15 -5.25 1.59
N ALA A 546 -19.92 -4.31 2.49
CA ALA A 546 -18.71 -4.32 3.33
C ALA A 546 -18.57 -5.57 4.22
N ASP A 547 -19.67 -6.21 4.59
CA ASP A 547 -19.74 -7.41 5.43
C ASP A 547 -19.94 -8.72 4.64
N LEU A 548 -19.89 -8.64 3.31
CA LEU A 548 -20.13 -9.75 2.36
C LEU A 548 -21.51 -10.41 2.52
N SER A 549 -22.52 -9.68 3.00
CA SER A 549 -23.86 -10.23 3.24
C SER A 549 -24.58 -10.77 2.00
N GLN A 550 -24.10 -10.44 0.80
CA GLN A 550 -24.63 -10.92 -0.48
C GLN A 550 -23.61 -11.80 -1.22
N THR A 551 -22.78 -12.52 -0.46
CA THR A 551 -21.78 -13.44 -1.00
C THR A 551 -21.99 -14.84 -0.43
N ILE A 552 -21.97 -15.83 -1.32
CA ILE A 552 -21.98 -17.25 -0.96
C ILE A 552 -20.68 -17.87 -1.46
N THR A 553 -19.94 -18.54 -0.58
CA THR A 553 -18.76 -19.30 -0.96
C THR A 553 -19.05 -20.78 -1.01
N VAL A 554 -18.74 -21.41 -2.14
CA VAL A 554 -18.85 -22.86 -2.34
C VAL A 554 -17.47 -23.48 -2.15
N MET A 555 -17.36 -24.35 -1.16
CA MET A 555 -16.16 -25.11 -0.82
C MET A 555 -16.37 -26.61 -1.11
N PRO A 556 -15.31 -27.40 -1.31
CA PRO A 556 -15.44 -28.85 -1.31
C PRO A 556 -15.80 -29.37 0.08
N LYS A 557 -16.50 -30.52 0.15
CA LYS A 557 -16.93 -31.14 1.42
C LYS A 557 -15.78 -31.44 2.39
N ALA A 558 -14.61 -31.78 1.86
CA ALA A 558 -13.39 -32.03 2.63
C ALA A 558 -12.25 -31.21 2.00
N PRO A 559 -12.12 -29.92 2.35
CA PRO A 559 -11.08 -29.07 1.79
C PRO A 559 -9.71 -29.49 2.29
N ASN A 560 -8.73 -29.54 1.39
CA ASN A 560 -7.33 -29.64 1.79
C ASN A 560 -6.83 -28.30 2.36
N GLU A 561 -5.63 -28.32 2.93
CA GLU A 561 -5.01 -27.15 3.57
C GLU A 561 -4.91 -25.98 2.61
N ALA A 562 -4.48 -26.23 1.35
CA ALA A 562 -4.28 -25.18 0.36
C ALA A 562 -5.59 -24.51 -0.10
N GLN A 563 -6.68 -25.28 -0.24
CA GLN A 563 -8.02 -24.76 -0.54
C GLN A 563 -8.56 -23.91 0.61
N MET A 564 -8.36 -24.38 1.85
CA MET A 564 -8.75 -23.63 3.03
C MET A 564 -7.94 -22.33 3.15
N GLU A 565 -6.64 -22.39 2.87
CA GLU A 565 -5.78 -21.20 2.82
C GLU A 565 -6.26 -20.20 1.76
N THR A 566 -6.63 -20.66 0.56
CA THR A 566 -7.19 -19.80 -0.48
C THR A 566 -8.49 -19.11 -0.05
N LEU A 567 -9.38 -19.81 0.66
CA LEU A 567 -10.56 -19.19 1.25
C LEU A 567 -10.17 -18.06 2.22
N LEU A 568 -9.30 -18.35 3.20
CA LEU A 568 -8.92 -17.40 4.25
C LEU A 568 -8.16 -16.20 3.68
N ASN A 569 -7.23 -16.42 2.75
CA ASN A 569 -6.47 -15.37 2.09
C ASN A 569 -7.36 -14.48 1.21
N THR A 570 -8.31 -15.06 0.48
CA THR A 570 -9.23 -14.28 -0.37
C THR A 570 -10.18 -13.44 0.45
N VAL A 571 -10.80 -14.01 1.49
CA VAL A 571 -11.70 -13.25 2.37
C VAL A 571 -10.92 -12.22 3.20
N GLY A 572 -9.70 -12.56 3.63
CA GLY A 572 -8.73 -11.63 4.21
C GLY A 572 -8.42 -10.45 3.30
N PHE A 573 -8.16 -10.73 2.02
CA PHE A 573 -7.91 -9.71 0.99
C PHE A 573 -9.11 -8.79 0.81
N ILE A 574 -10.32 -9.33 0.69
CA ILE A 574 -11.55 -8.52 0.57
C ILE A 574 -11.77 -7.69 1.85
N GLY A 575 -11.48 -8.25 3.03
CA GLY A 575 -11.49 -7.54 4.29
C GLY A 575 -10.52 -6.35 4.31
N ALA A 576 -9.30 -6.53 3.76
CA ALA A 576 -8.31 -5.45 3.60
C ALA A 576 -8.80 -4.33 2.68
N GLN A 577 -9.46 -4.69 1.56
CA GLN A 577 -10.01 -3.71 0.61
C GLN A 577 -11.22 -2.95 1.14
N THR A 578 -12.09 -3.60 1.91
CA THR A 578 -13.30 -2.96 2.46
C THR A 578 -13.03 -2.23 3.78
N GLY A 579 -12.03 -2.66 4.55
CA GLY A 579 -11.79 -2.17 5.91
C GLY A 579 -12.79 -2.71 6.93
N PHE A 580 -13.56 -3.75 6.58
CA PHE A 580 -14.57 -4.35 7.44
C PHE A 580 -14.55 -5.88 7.35
N PRO A 581 -14.78 -6.61 8.44
CA PRO A 581 -14.81 -8.08 8.42
C PRO A 581 -16.06 -8.63 7.72
N ALA A 582 -15.90 -9.78 7.06
CA ALA A 582 -16.90 -10.54 6.32
C ALA A 582 -17.88 -11.30 7.23
N ILE A 583 -18.52 -10.59 8.17
CA ILE A 583 -19.36 -11.15 9.24
C ILE A 583 -20.57 -11.95 8.71
N ASN A 584 -21.12 -11.55 7.57
CA ASN A 584 -22.32 -12.12 6.98
C ASN A 584 -22.03 -12.98 5.73
N LEU A 585 -20.77 -13.34 5.50
CA LEU A 585 -20.38 -14.32 4.49
C LEU A 585 -21.06 -15.66 4.78
N THR A 586 -21.69 -16.25 3.77
CA THR A 586 -22.23 -17.61 3.85
C THR A 586 -21.28 -18.59 3.17
N VAL A 587 -20.96 -19.70 3.83
CA VAL A 587 -20.18 -20.81 3.24
C VAL A 587 -21.12 -22.01 3.07
N THR A 588 -20.93 -22.77 1.99
CA THR A 588 -21.67 -24.00 1.71
C THR A 588 -20.76 -25.02 1.03
N ASP A 589 -21.00 -26.30 1.28
CA ASP A 589 -20.34 -27.42 0.59
C ASP A 589 -21.25 -28.08 -0.45
N ASP A 590 -22.48 -27.58 -0.60
CA ASP A 590 -23.48 -28.07 -1.53
C ASP A 590 -23.84 -27.01 -2.57
N GLY A 591 -23.37 -27.23 -3.80
CA GLY A 591 -23.68 -26.40 -4.96
C GLY A 591 -25.17 -26.38 -5.34
N SER A 592 -26.05 -27.15 -4.71
CA SER A 592 -27.50 -27.02 -4.90
C SER A 592 -28.08 -25.80 -4.17
N THR A 593 -27.44 -25.37 -3.08
CA THR A 593 -27.95 -24.33 -2.17
C THR A 593 -27.87 -22.91 -2.76
N ILE A 594 -27.11 -22.73 -3.84
CA ILE A 594 -26.93 -21.46 -4.55
C ILE A 594 -28.09 -21.16 -5.52
N GLN A 595 -28.91 -22.15 -5.85
CA GLN A 595 -29.98 -22.00 -6.84
C GLN A 595 -31.04 -20.99 -6.39
N GLY A 596 -31.35 -20.02 -7.25
CA GLY A 596 -32.35 -18.99 -6.98
C GLY A 596 -31.99 -17.98 -5.89
N LYS A 597 -30.72 -17.93 -5.47
CA LYS A 597 -30.22 -16.94 -4.51
C LYS A 597 -29.76 -15.68 -5.23
N ASP A 598 -30.16 -14.53 -4.70
CA ASP A 598 -29.65 -13.21 -5.13
C ASP A 598 -28.33 -12.90 -4.42
N ALA A 599 -27.26 -13.59 -4.79
CA ALA A 599 -25.93 -13.43 -4.22
C ALA A 599 -24.84 -13.65 -5.27
N ASP A 600 -23.71 -12.98 -5.07
CA ASP A 600 -22.48 -13.24 -5.81
C ASP A 600 -21.83 -14.52 -5.27
N ILE A 601 -21.30 -15.36 -6.16
CA ILE A 601 -20.85 -16.72 -5.82
C ILE A 601 -19.32 -16.78 -5.94
N MET A 602 -18.65 -17.12 -4.84
CA MET A 602 -17.23 -17.45 -4.84
C MET A 602 -17.08 -18.97 -4.82
N ILE A 603 -16.25 -19.53 -5.68
CA ILE A 603 -15.99 -20.97 -5.70
C ILE A 603 -14.51 -21.18 -5.43
N VAL A 604 -14.18 -22.06 -4.50
CA VAL A 604 -12.79 -22.52 -4.30
C VAL A 604 -12.79 -24.03 -4.48
N GLY A 605 -11.92 -24.55 -5.35
CA GLY A 605 -11.94 -25.99 -5.66
C GLY A 605 -12.53 -26.28 -7.03
N GLY A 606 -13.40 -27.29 -7.13
CA GLY A 606 -14.04 -27.66 -8.39
C GLY A 606 -15.34 -26.88 -8.63
N ILE A 607 -15.61 -26.51 -9.88
CA ILE A 607 -16.91 -25.94 -10.28
C ILE A 607 -18.00 -27.03 -10.12
N PRO A 608 -19.10 -26.76 -9.40
CA PRO A 608 -20.23 -27.69 -9.29
C PRO A 608 -20.85 -28.04 -10.66
N ASP A 609 -21.25 -29.29 -10.86
CA ASP A 609 -21.77 -29.76 -12.16
C ASP A 609 -23.00 -29.00 -12.64
N LYS A 610 -23.84 -28.52 -11.70
CA LYS A 610 -25.01 -27.68 -12.02
C LYS A 610 -24.67 -26.32 -12.64
N LEU A 611 -23.43 -25.86 -12.50
CA LEU A 611 -22.92 -24.68 -13.19
C LEU A 611 -22.24 -25.05 -14.51
N LYS A 612 -21.90 -26.33 -14.78
CA LYS A 612 -21.25 -26.74 -16.03
C LYS A 612 -22.21 -26.92 -17.21
N ASP A 613 -23.51 -27.08 -16.95
CA ASP A 613 -24.54 -27.29 -17.99
C ASP A 613 -24.80 -26.07 -18.90
N ASP A 614 -24.11 -24.94 -18.68
CA ASP A 614 -24.13 -23.79 -19.59
C ASP A 614 -22.98 -23.89 -20.61
N LYS A 615 -23.32 -23.84 -21.90
CA LYS A 615 -22.34 -23.85 -23.01
C LYS A 615 -21.27 -22.76 -22.87
N GLN A 616 -21.58 -21.64 -22.21
CA GLN A 616 -20.61 -20.58 -21.96
C GLN A 616 -19.57 -20.97 -20.92
N ILE A 617 -19.95 -21.79 -19.94
CA ILE A 617 -19.07 -22.26 -18.86
C ILE A 617 -18.19 -23.40 -19.36
N ASP A 618 -18.73 -24.28 -20.20
CA ASP A 618 -17.96 -25.29 -20.93
C ASP A 618 -16.88 -24.64 -21.81
N LEU A 619 -17.17 -23.51 -22.45
CA LEU A 619 -16.18 -22.73 -23.22
C LEU A 619 -15.11 -22.08 -22.32
N LEU A 620 -15.43 -21.66 -21.09
CA LEU A 620 -14.46 -21.10 -20.15
C LEU A 620 -13.57 -22.18 -19.52
N VAL A 621 -14.16 -23.33 -19.18
CA VAL A 621 -13.41 -24.51 -18.70
C VAL A 621 -12.53 -25.05 -19.84
N GLN A 622 -13.06 -25.19 -21.06
CA GLN A 622 -12.28 -25.52 -22.24
C GLN A 622 -11.26 -24.44 -22.61
N ALA A 623 -11.51 -23.15 -22.39
CA ALA A 623 -10.48 -22.11 -22.57
C ALA A 623 -9.33 -22.30 -21.58
N THR A 624 -9.65 -22.73 -20.35
CA THR A 624 -8.65 -23.07 -19.32
C THR A 624 -7.86 -24.33 -19.70
N GLU A 625 -8.52 -25.35 -20.26
CA GLU A 625 -7.91 -26.61 -20.72
C GLU A 625 -7.20 -26.51 -22.09
N SER A 626 -7.69 -25.67 -23.00
CA SER A 626 -7.17 -25.53 -24.37
C SER A 626 -5.92 -24.65 -24.47
N TRP A 627 -5.67 -23.79 -23.46
CA TRP A 627 -4.48 -22.93 -23.40
C TRP A 627 -3.26 -23.58 -22.73
N VAL A 628 -3.24 -24.91 -22.60
CA VAL A 628 -1.96 -25.62 -22.45
C VAL A 628 -1.07 -25.37 -23.69
N LYS A 629 -1.59 -24.76 -24.79
CA LYS A 629 -1.10 -25.00 -26.15
C LYS A 629 -1.31 -23.76 -27.07
N THR A 630 -0.19 -23.18 -27.56
CA THR A 630 0.03 -22.07 -28.55
C THR A 630 0.15 -20.60 -28.05
N PRO A 631 1.01 -19.75 -28.69
CA PRO A 631 1.40 -18.43 -28.18
C PRO A 631 0.63 -17.25 -28.83
N MET A 632 0.14 -16.39 -27.93
CA MET A 632 -0.04 -14.93 -27.94
C MET A 632 -0.13 -14.13 -29.26
N ARG A 633 -1.30 -13.49 -29.47
CA ARG A 633 -1.38 -12.12 -30.01
C ARG A 633 -1.74 -11.17 -28.87
N GLN A 634 -0.76 -10.41 -28.39
CA GLN A 634 -1.02 -9.22 -27.56
C GLN A 634 -1.53 -8.12 -28.49
N THR A 635 -2.81 -7.77 -28.41
CA THR A 635 -3.26 -6.45 -28.87
C THR A 635 -2.86 -5.41 -27.81
N PRO A 636 -2.16 -4.32 -28.18
CA PRO A 636 -1.61 -3.38 -27.20
C PRO A 636 -2.64 -2.52 -26.46
N PHE A 637 -3.94 -2.59 -26.82
CA PHE A 637 -4.95 -1.66 -26.34
C PHE A 637 -6.30 -2.32 -26.05
N PRO A 638 -6.84 -2.21 -24.82
CA PRO A 638 -8.22 -2.58 -24.54
C PRO A 638 -9.16 -1.47 -25.05
N GLY A 639 -9.89 -1.74 -26.14
CA GLY A 639 -11.05 -0.93 -26.52
C GLY A 639 -12.15 -0.99 -25.44
N ILE A 640 -12.98 0.05 -25.37
CA ILE A 640 -14.10 0.18 -24.40
C ILE A 640 -15.10 -0.99 -24.55
N VAL A 641 -15.21 -1.58 -25.75
CA VAL A 641 -15.88 -2.86 -26.02
C VAL A 641 -15.07 -3.61 -27.11
N PRO A 642 -14.71 -4.89 -26.92
CA PRO A 642 -13.93 -5.66 -27.91
C PRO A 642 -14.79 -6.15 -29.08
N ASP A 643 -14.13 -6.31 -30.24
CA ASP A 643 -14.68 -6.84 -31.49
C ASP A 643 -15.09 -8.32 -31.33
N GLU A 644 -16.07 -8.82 -32.10
CA GLU A 644 -16.57 -10.21 -31.96
C GLU A 644 -15.47 -11.26 -32.19
N SER A 645 -14.47 -10.96 -33.02
CA SER A 645 -13.33 -11.85 -33.29
C SER A 645 -12.43 -12.09 -32.08
N ASP A 646 -12.32 -11.12 -31.17
CA ASP A 646 -11.46 -11.20 -29.98
C ASP A 646 -12.12 -12.02 -28.85
N ARG A 647 -13.41 -12.33 -28.97
CA ARG A 647 -14.18 -13.12 -28.00
C ARG A 647 -14.24 -14.61 -28.34
N ALA A 648 -13.83 -14.98 -29.55
CA ALA A 648 -13.83 -16.37 -30.03
C ALA A 648 -12.55 -17.10 -29.57
N ALA A 649 -12.72 -18.28 -28.97
CA ALA A 649 -11.58 -19.14 -28.64
C ALA A 649 -10.95 -19.70 -29.93
N GLU A 650 -9.81 -19.17 -30.36
CA GLU A 650 -9.17 -19.56 -31.62
C GLU A 650 -8.20 -20.75 -31.43
N THR A 651 -8.69 -21.94 -31.82
CA THR A 651 -7.98 -23.17 -32.25
C THR A 651 -7.04 -23.96 -31.32
N GLN A 652 -7.27 -25.29 -31.36
CA GLN A 652 -6.58 -26.39 -30.69
C GLN A 652 -5.18 -26.65 -31.28
N SER A 653 -4.14 -26.61 -30.44
CA SER A 653 -2.93 -27.41 -30.65
C SER A 653 -2.72 -28.30 -29.42
N THR A 654 -1.92 -29.38 -29.49
CA THR A 654 -1.88 -30.49 -28.49
C THR A 654 -0.55 -30.63 -27.66
N LEU A 655 0.12 -29.57 -27.16
CA LEU A 655 1.24 -29.65 -26.18
C LEU A 655 0.86 -29.81 -24.69
N THR A 656 1.06 -30.97 -24.06
CA THR A 656 0.92 -31.14 -22.59
C THR A 656 2.05 -30.45 -21.82
N SER A 657 1.75 -29.47 -20.97
CA SER A 657 2.68 -28.88 -20.00
C SER A 657 2.39 -29.46 -18.61
N SER A 658 3.41 -29.98 -17.93
CA SER A 658 3.31 -30.72 -16.67
C SER A 658 3.58 -29.87 -15.42
N GLY A 659 3.56 -28.54 -15.52
CA GLY A 659 3.77 -27.64 -14.38
C GLY A 659 2.48 -27.34 -13.63
N ALA A 660 2.60 -27.05 -12.32
CA ALA A 660 1.48 -26.61 -11.50
C ALA A 660 0.78 -25.39 -12.12
N MET A 661 -0.55 -25.35 -12.03
CA MET A 661 -1.37 -24.32 -12.65
C MET A 661 -2.52 -23.92 -11.74
N ALA A 662 -2.82 -22.63 -11.73
CA ALA A 662 -4.04 -22.09 -11.15
C ALA A 662 -4.77 -21.20 -12.15
N ALA A 663 -6.07 -21.01 -11.93
CA ALA A 663 -6.91 -20.15 -12.74
C ALA A 663 -7.92 -19.41 -11.86
N VAL A 664 -8.11 -18.13 -12.16
CA VAL A 664 -9.23 -17.33 -11.68
C VAL A 664 -10.18 -17.14 -12.85
N ILE A 665 -11.44 -17.55 -12.70
CA ILE A 665 -12.45 -17.48 -13.76
C ILE A 665 -13.64 -16.66 -13.27
N GLY A 666 -14.03 -15.63 -14.01
CA GLY A 666 -15.20 -14.81 -13.76
C GLY A 666 -16.26 -14.99 -14.85
N PHE A 667 -17.51 -15.22 -14.47
CA PHE A 667 -18.64 -15.33 -15.38
C PHE A 667 -19.96 -14.90 -14.72
N GLN A 668 -21.04 -14.81 -15.52
CA GLN A 668 -22.36 -14.39 -15.02
C GLN A 668 -23.01 -15.51 -14.20
N SER A 669 -23.71 -15.17 -13.12
CA SER A 669 -24.52 -16.15 -12.40
C SER A 669 -25.71 -16.60 -13.25
N PRO A 670 -25.95 -17.90 -13.43
CA PRO A 670 -27.11 -18.39 -14.18
C PRO A 670 -28.44 -18.17 -13.43
N TYR A 671 -28.39 -17.73 -12.17
CA TYR A 671 -29.57 -17.52 -11.33
C TYR A 671 -29.97 -16.04 -11.21
N ASN A 672 -29.09 -15.10 -11.57
CA ASN A 672 -29.38 -13.67 -11.47
C ASN A 672 -28.47 -12.85 -12.41
N ASP A 673 -29.09 -12.03 -13.25
CA ASP A 673 -28.42 -11.28 -14.30
C ASP A 673 -27.42 -10.22 -13.78
N GLN A 674 -27.58 -9.76 -12.53
CA GLN A 674 -26.70 -8.76 -11.90
C GLN A 674 -25.68 -9.38 -10.93
N ARG A 675 -25.54 -10.71 -10.89
CA ARG A 675 -24.61 -11.40 -10.01
C ARG A 675 -23.50 -12.09 -10.79
N SER A 676 -22.33 -12.14 -10.18
CA SER A 676 -21.14 -12.77 -10.77
C SER A 676 -20.76 -14.04 -10.03
N VAL A 677 -20.14 -14.95 -10.74
CA VAL A 677 -19.41 -16.08 -10.18
C VAL A 677 -17.93 -15.84 -10.38
N ILE A 678 -17.13 -15.98 -9.31
CA ILE A 678 -15.67 -15.99 -9.39
C ILE A 678 -15.16 -17.31 -8.83
N ALA A 679 -14.52 -18.09 -9.67
CA ALA A 679 -13.97 -19.39 -9.33
C ALA A 679 -12.44 -19.34 -9.21
N LEU A 680 -11.93 -19.80 -8.08
CA LEU A 680 -10.52 -19.92 -7.72
C LEU A 680 -10.12 -21.40 -7.81
N LEU A 681 -9.49 -21.75 -8.92
CA LEU A 681 -9.20 -23.11 -9.32
C LEU A 681 -7.69 -23.36 -9.31
N ALA A 682 -7.27 -24.55 -8.92
CA ALA A 682 -5.89 -25.00 -9.11
C ALA A 682 -5.85 -26.53 -9.28
N ASP A 683 -4.82 -27.00 -9.97
CA ASP A 683 -4.60 -28.43 -10.24
C ASP A 683 -3.87 -29.17 -9.10
N SER A 684 -3.23 -28.42 -8.20
CA SER A 684 -2.32 -28.92 -7.18
C SER A 684 -2.21 -27.95 -6.00
N PRO A 685 -1.74 -28.41 -4.81
CA PRO A 685 -1.45 -27.52 -3.68
C PRO A 685 -0.48 -26.39 -4.05
N ARG A 686 0.54 -26.69 -4.86
CA ARG A 686 1.48 -25.68 -5.37
C ARG A 686 0.79 -24.64 -6.27
N GLY A 687 -0.21 -25.04 -7.05
CA GLY A 687 -1.05 -24.12 -7.81
C GLY A 687 -1.81 -23.13 -6.91
N TYR A 688 -2.39 -23.61 -5.81
CA TYR A 688 -3.06 -22.75 -4.82
C TYR A 688 -2.11 -21.78 -4.13
N GLU A 689 -0.88 -22.20 -3.77
CA GLU A 689 0.14 -21.29 -3.26
C GLU A 689 0.42 -20.14 -4.25
N MET A 690 0.60 -20.46 -5.53
CA MET A 690 0.80 -19.44 -6.57
C MET A 690 -0.40 -18.52 -6.74
N LEU A 691 -1.63 -19.04 -6.60
CA LEU A 691 -2.85 -18.25 -6.62
C LEU A 691 -2.89 -17.27 -5.43
N ASN A 692 -2.60 -17.76 -4.22
CA ASN A 692 -2.58 -16.94 -3.01
C ASN A 692 -1.54 -15.81 -3.12
N ASP A 693 -0.33 -16.13 -3.59
CA ASP A 693 0.72 -15.14 -3.85
C ASP A 693 0.27 -14.11 -4.91
N ALA A 694 -0.42 -14.54 -5.95
CA ALA A 694 -0.85 -13.67 -7.03
C ALA A 694 -1.97 -12.71 -6.62
N VAL A 695 -2.87 -13.12 -5.72
CA VAL A 695 -3.91 -12.26 -5.14
C VAL A 695 -3.32 -11.26 -4.14
N ASN A 696 -2.27 -11.64 -3.40
CA ASN A 696 -1.64 -10.76 -2.41
C ASN A 696 -0.62 -9.77 -2.99
N ASP A 697 0.05 -10.10 -4.10
CA ASP A 697 1.07 -9.25 -4.72
C ASP A 697 0.46 -8.21 -5.68
N SER A 698 0.64 -6.92 -5.39
CA SER A 698 0.10 -5.82 -6.21
C SER A 698 0.59 -5.81 -7.66
N GLY A 699 1.84 -6.21 -7.91
CA GLY A 699 2.41 -6.28 -9.25
C GLY A 699 1.80 -7.41 -10.07
N LYS A 700 1.60 -8.57 -9.45
CA LYS A 700 0.90 -9.71 -10.07
C LYS A 700 -0.58 -9.39 -10.31
N ARG A 701 -1.27 -8.78 -9.35
CA ARG A 701 -2.66 -8.34 -9.50
C ARG A 701 -2.88 -7.39 -10.67
N ALA A 702 -1.93 -6.49 -10.95
CA ALA A 702 -2.02 -5.58 -12.09
C ALA A 702 -2.11 -6.29 -13.45
N THR A 703 -1.70 -7.57 -13.52
CA THR A 703 -1.77 -8.40 -14.74
C THR A 703 -3.04 -9.25 -14.82
N MET A 704 -3.89 -9.27 -13.77
CA MET A 704 -5.18 -9.96 -13.77
C MET A 704 -6.27 -9.08 -14.41
N PHE A 705 -6.81 -9.50 -15.54
CA PHE A 705 -7.88 -8.77 -16.25
C PHE A 705 -8.77 -9.72 -17.07
N GLY A 706 -9.88 -9.20 -17.61
CA GLY A 706 -10.77 -9.99 -18.47
C GLY A 706 -11.64 -10.97 -17.68
N SER A 707 -11.91 -12.14 -18.25
CA SER A 707 -12.75 -13.18 -17.65
C SER A 707 -11.98 -14.38 -17.12
N VAL A 708 -10.75 -14.61 -17.59
CA VAL A 708 -9.91 -15.74 -17.16
C VAL A 708 -8.49 -15.24 -16.90
N ALA A 709 -7.92 -15.54 -15.73
CA ALA A 709 -6.51 -15.30 -15.43
C ALA A 709 -5.84 -16.63 -15.05
N VAL A 710 -4.93 -17.10 -15.90
CA VAL A 710 -4.16 -18.34 -15.69
C VAL A 710 -2.83 -18.00 -15.06
N ILE A 711 -2.51 -18.66 -13.96
CA ILE A 711 -1.34 -18.42 -13.12
C ILE A 711 -0.41 -19.63 -13.23
N ARG A 712 0.84 -19.38 -13.62
CA ARG A 712 1.91 -20.38 -13.74
C ARG A 712 3.20 -19.82 -13.17
N GLU A 713 4.21 -20.68 -13.00
CA GLU A 713 5.54 -20.24 -12.58
C GLU A 713 6.18 -19.22 -13.54
N SER A 714 5.83 -19.27 -14.84
CA SER A 714 6.31 -18.32 -15.84
C SER A 714 5.65 -16.94 -15.77
N GLY A 715 4.58 -16.77 -14.99
CA GLY A 715 3.80 -15.54 -14.90
C GLY A 715 2.29 -15.75 -15.03
N ILE A 716 1.55 -14.64 -15.10
CA ILE A 716 0.09 -14.59 -15.17
C ILE A 716 -0.34 -14.15 -16.56
N ASN A 717 -1.24 -14.92 -17.17
CA ASN A 717 -1.81 -14.61 -18.47
C ASN A 717 -3.32 -14.44 -18.33
N SER A 718 -3.82 -13.28 -18.75
CA SER A 718 -5.22 -12.90 -18.63
C SER A 718 -5.88 -12.83 -20.00
N LEU A 719 -7.12 -13.31 -20.09
CA LEU A 719 -7.91 -13.38 -21.30
C LEU A 719 -9.34 -12.88 -21.04
N ARG A 720 -9.98 -12.36 -22.09
CA ARG A 720 -11.41 -12.03 -22.08
C ARG A 720 -12.12 -12.98 -23.05
N VAL A 721 -12.83 -13.94 -22.48
CA VAL A 721 -13.59 -14.99 -23.16
C VAL A 721 -15.04 -14.94 -22.68
N GLY A 722 -15.99 -15.13 -23.60
CA GLY A 722 -17.43 -15.15 -23.30
C GLY A 722 -18.12 -13.80 -23.45
N ASP A 723 -19.43 -13.78 -23.15
CA ASP A 723 -20.26 -12.60 -23.24
C ASP A 723 -20.03 -11.62 -22.07
N VAL A 724 -20.24 -10.34 -22.35
CA VAL A 724 -20.18 -9.26 -21.35
C VAL A 724 -21.60 -9.00 -20.85
N TYR A 725 -21.79 -9.03 -19.53
CA TYR A 725 -23.00 -8.60 -18.85
C TYR A 725 -22.73 -7.31 -18.07
N TYR A 726 -23.80 -6.69 -17.55
CA TYR A 726 -23.70 -5.39 -16.91
C TYR A 726 -24.25 -5.42 -15.49
N VAL A 727 -23.43 -4.98 -14.54
CA VAL A 727 -23.79 -4.89 -13.12
C VAL A 727 -23.98 -3.42 -12.76
N GLY A 728 -25.03 -3.13 -11.99
CA GLY A 728 -25.37 -1.78 -11.54
C GLY A 728 -26.54 -1.15 -12.30
N HIS A 729 -26.64 0.18 -12.23
CA HIS A 729 -27.74 0.95 -12.79
C HIS A 729 -27.24 2.17 -13.56
N LEU A 730 -27.66 2.28 -14.83
CA LEU A 730 -27.58 3.51 -15.61
C LEU A 730 -28.99 3.97 -15.98
N PRO A 731 -29.26 5.28 -15.92
CA PRO A 731 -30.47 5.84 -16.51
C PRO A 731 -30.60 5.47 -17.99
N TRP A 732 -31.83 5.29 -18.46
CA TRP A 732 -32.10 4.79 -19.82
C TRP A 732 -31.43 5.63 -20.93
N PHE A 733 -31.35 6.95 -20.73
CA PHE A 733 -30.74 7.86 -21.69
C PHE A 733 -29.22 7.67 -21.75
N GLU A 734 -28.54 7.51 -20.60
CA GLU A 734 -27.10 7.19 -20.57
C GLU A 734 -26.83 5.81 -21.15
N ARG A 735 -27.72 4.83 -20.93
CA ARG A 735 -27.59 3.49 -21.52
C ARG A 735 -27.71 3.51 -23.05
N LEU A 736 -28.65 4.31 -23.59
CA LEU A 736 -28.78 4.51 -25.03
C LEU A 736 -27.52 5.16 -25.60
N TRP A 737 -27.00 6.20 -24.94
CA TRP A 737 -25.75 6.83 -25.34
C TRP A 737 -24.56 5.88 -25.27
N TYR A 738 -24.43 5.09 -24.21
CA TYR A 738 -23.39 4.07 -24.06
C TYR A 738 -23.42 3.06 -25.22
N ALA A 739 -24.61 2.59 -25.60
CA ALA A 739 -24.77 1.69 -26.73
C ALA A 739 -24.43 2.38 -28.07
N LEU A 740 -24.84 3.64 -28.26
CA LEU A 740 -24.59 4.40 -29.49
C LEU A 740 -23.14 4.89 -29.63
N ALA A 741 -22.43 5.13 -28.52
CA ALA A 741 -21.06 5.65 -28.52
C ALA A 741 -20.08 4.69 -29.23
N ASN A 742 -20.35 3.39 -29.17
CA ASN A 742 -19.55 2.36 -29.85
C ASN A 742 -19.89 2.21 -31.34
N HIS A 743 -20.93 2.87 -31.83
CA HIS A 743 -21.38 2.80 -33.22
C HIS A 743 -21.42 4.20 -33.86
N PRO A 744 -20.27 4.84 -34.12
CA PRO A 744 -20.20 6.22 -34.64
C PRO A 744 -20.91 6.39 -35.99
N ILE A 745 -20.92 5.35 -36.83
CA ILE A 745 -21.64 5.35 -38.11
C ILE A 745 -23.16 5.38 -37.87
N LEU A 746 -23.66 4.56 -36.95
CA LEU A 746 -25.08 4.52 -36.63
C LEU A 746 -25.53 5.86 -36.02
N LEU A 747 -24.68 6.47 -35.20
CA LEU A 747 -24.88 7.80 -34.64
C LEU A 747 -24.93 8.87 -35.75
N ALA A 748 -24.03 8.81 -36.73
CA ALA A 748 -24.03 9.70 -37.88
C ALA A 748 -25.29 9.53 -38.76
N VAL A 749 -25.76 8.28 -38.96
CA VAL A 749 -27.00 7.99 -39.69
C VAL A 749 -28.21 8.54 -38.95
N LEU A 750 -28.32 8.30 -37.63
CA LEU A 750 -29.40 8.84 -36.81
C LEU A 750 -29.38 10.38 -36.80
N ALA A 751 -28.20 10.98 -36.71
CA ALA A 751 -28.04 12.43 -36.80
C ALA A 751 -28.51 12.95 -38.17
N ALA A 752 -28.11 12.32 -39.28
CA ALA A 752 -28.55 12.70 -40.63
C ALA A 752 -30.08 12.58 -40.78
N ILE A 753 -30.68 11.49 -40.30
CA ILE A 753 -32.15 11.32 -40.29
C ILE A 753 -32.82 12.42 -39.47
N SER A 754 -32.27 12.74 -38.29
CA SER A 754 -32.82 13.78 -37.42
C SER A 754 -32.79 15.16 -38.10
N VAL A 755 -31.71 15.49 -38.82
CA VAL A 755 -31.59 16.74 -39.58
C VAL A 755 -32.60 16.79 -40.73
N VAL A 756 -32.77 15.70 -41.47
CA VAL A 756 -33.76 15.60 -42.56
C VAL A 756 -35.18 15.75 -42.02
N LEU A 757 -35.52 15.11 -40.91
CA LEU A 757 -36.83 15.24 -40.26
C LEU A 757 -37.06 16.68 -39.76
N LEU A 758 -36.08 17.30 -39.12
CA LEU A 758 -36.19 18.66 -38.61
C LEU A 758 -36.36 19.66 -39.76
N ALA A 759 -35.60 19.49 -40.85
CA ALA A 759 -35.76 20.26 -42.08
C ALA A 759 -37.16 20.08 -42.70
N TRP A 760 -37.68 18.85 -42.74
CA TRP A 760 -39.02 18.56 -43.24
C TRP A 760 -40.14 19.18 -42.39
N VAL A 761 -40.01 19.11 -41.06
CA VAL A 761 -40.95 19.75 -40.12
C VAL A 761 -40.91 21.26 -40.27
N LEU A 762 -39.72 21.89 -40.28
CA LEU A 762 -39.55 23.33 -40.51
C LEU A 762 -40.14 23.76 -41.85
N TRP A 763 -39.87 23.00 -42.93
CA TRP A 763 -40.44 23.27 -44.25
C TRP A 763 -41.96 23.23 -44.23
N ARG A 764 -42.56 22.22 -43.57
CA ARG A 764 -44.02 22.10 -43.45
C ARG A 764 -44.62 23.24 -42.61
N LEU A 765 -43.97 23.62 -41.51
CA LEU A 765 -44.39 24.72 -40.64
C LEU A 765 -44.35 26.06 -41.38
N LEU A 766 -43.24 26.35 -42.07
CA LEU A 766 -43.09 27.55 -42.90
C LEU A 766 -44.11 27.58 -44.04
N ARG A 767 -44.44 26.43 -44.64
CA ARG A 767 -45.46 26.33 -45.70
C ARG A 767 -46.87 26.58 -45.17
N ILE A 768 -47.19 26.14 -43.95
CA ILE A 768 -48.47 26.43 -43.28
C ILE A 768 -48.56 27.93 -42.96
N ILE A 769 -47.50 28.53 -42.42
CA ILE A 769 -47.44 29.97 -42.11
C ILE A 769 -47.55 30.81 -43.40
N SER A 770 -46.87 30.41 -44.47
CA SER A 770 -46.97 31.02 -45.80
C SER A 770 -48.39 30.97 -46.36
N ARG A 771 -49.07 29.81 -46.28
CA ARG A 771 -50.46 29.66 -46.72
C ARG A 771 -51.42 30.54 -45.92
N ARG A 772 -51.21 30.67 -44.61
CA ARG A 772 -51.99 31.61 -43.76
C ARG A 772 -51.76 33.07 -44.12
N ARG A 773 -50.58 33.44 -44.64
CA ARG A 773 -50.30 34.82 -45.09
C ARG A 773 -50.84 35.13 -46.49
N LEU A 774 -51.01 34.12 -47.35
CA LEU A 774 -51.41 34.28 -48.75
C LEU A 774 -52.93 34.10 -49.00
N ASN A 775 -53.70 33.68 -47.99
CA ASN A 775 -55.17 33.71 -48.02
C ASN A 775 -55.68 34.63 -46.89
N PRO A 776 -56.05 35.88 -47.19
CA PRO A 776 -56.74 36.78 -46.25
C PRO A 776 -58.22 36.41 -46.03
N ASP A 777 -58.78 35.52 -46.84
CA ASP A 777 -60.20 35.16 -46.79
C ASP A 777 -60.37 33.79 -46.13
N ASN A 778 -60.38 33.78 -44.79
CA ASN A 778 -61.11 32.85 -43.91
C ASN A 778 -60.62 33.09 -42.45
N GLU A 779 -61.20 34.11 -41.81
CA GLU A 779 -61.53 34.04 -40.38
C GLU A 779 -62.72 33.10 -40.16
#